data_AF-A0A1G8IXB1-F1
#
_entry.id   AF-A0A1G8IXB1-F1
#
_cell.length_a   1.000
_cell.length_b   1.000
_cell.length_c   1.000
_cell.angle_alpha   90.00
_cell.angle_beta   90.00
_cell.angle_gamma   90.00
#
_symmetry.space_group_name_H-M   'P 1'
#
loop_
_entity.id
_entity.type
_entity.pdbx_description
1 polymer ?
#
loop_
_entity_poly.entity_id
_entity_poly.type
_entity_poly.pdbx_seq_one_letter_code
_entity_poly.pdbx_strand_id
1 'polypeptide(L)'
;MSENKHISISKNVETGDQTDFHFLRKTGIEYIEKLGGKLWTDYNSHDPGITTLEVLSYAITDLGMRMNLNMEDILSSNDEATDIHTQFLKTAEILPSRPLNELDYRKLFIDINFTSGNKRPIRNCWLVPNNETLYVDCKTGQLDFKPIGEKTQSFNVKGLYDLYVDYDEDVDDGNNGCGKSSVNLQILERYHANRSLCEDLAEIKEIEIQKVAVCARIGLVNKADEELVHAKVLKAINNYLSPEVHFYSLNQMLEKGLTTDQIFEGPLLDNGFIDTEELRNSQLRREVRLSDIISEVMKIDGVKEIHEISIAGCDNVIKQTNDWLICIEKGRKPELCELSSFSYSKGSLPLNINDKKVQEYLQTLKREEELLREDARQNKELALPQGTSYDIANYATILNEFPDTYGVGISGIIGNQNPEREALAKQLKGYLLFFDQILAGYFKHLEKVKEILSVSGNLKRTYFTQALKNIKGFDELVSDYPVGNDDELTDALYEELDNSVERKNEILDHLISRFAETFSDYTFLMKSLYGKSADEIVLSNKQNFLNEYASLSKDRGTGYNYTLFGESDIWNTDNISGAQKRIARLLGIKNYTQRSVSQSPVLITKTLNGDKASYTWKIKDAANNIILSSIKSYEVEYAATKNLNEAIYQIIQIDEEDLENELEKLGACEDNKCFIGNMNIRFSGGGNYYFDVVDDSPEKNVIATHKRTNPYPDLETLKIGIRETVRYFRDDFTEEDIFFVEHLLLKPTVKDYRLMGGIGCMEIDRTFKVMYDIDDLAATDPVEYSETFMHSCEEDCETDVFDPYSYRISVVLPGYAYRFQDPDFRRYAETVIRQEIPAHVLAKICWVGDRLTETQTAKSDLSEFEVALKQFLSDKSKNNTANLGNSISDLLTALTNLNNIYRPGRLLDCERDDNDSLDGKIILGQSNI
;
A
#
# COMPACT_ATOMS: atom_id res chain seq x y z
N MET A 1 -5.53 -31.49 -9.81
CA MET A 1 -4.62 -30.62 -10.59
C MET A 1 -4.90 -30.85 -12.06
N SER A 2 -5.94 -30.21 -12.61
CA SER A 2 -6.11 -30.11 -14.05
C SER A 2 -5.13 -29.06 -14.55
N GLU A 3 -4.38 -29.39 -15.59
CA GLU A 3 -3.46 -28.49 -16.28
C GLU A 3 -4.17 -27.16 -16.61
N ASN A 4 -3.79 -26.08 -15.91
CA ASN A 4 -4.08 -24.72 -16.34
C ASN A 4 -3.31 -24.51 -17.65
N LYS A 5 -3.94 -24.82 -18.78
CA LYS A 5 -3.48 -24.31 -20.08
C LYS A 5 -3.49 -22.79 -19.95
N HIS A 6 -2.31 -22.19 -19.87
CA HIS A 6 -2.15 -20.75 -19.95
C HIS A 6 -2.90 -20.26 -21.19
N ILE A 7 -3.95 -19.47 -21.00
CA ILE A 7 -4.66 -18.79 -22.07
C ILE A 7 -3.72 -17.69 -22.54
N SER A 8 -2.92 -17.96 -23.58
CA SER A 8 -2.11 -16.91 -24.21
C SER A 8 -3.01 -16.08 -25.12
N ILE A 9 -3.25 -14.82 -24.75
CA ILE A 9 -3.90 -13.86 -25.64
C ILE A 9 -2.87 -13.47 -26.72
N SER A 10 -3.24 -13.56 -28.00
CA SER A 10 -2.35 -13.13 -29.10
C SER A 10 -2.01 -11.65 -28.90
N LYS A 11 -0.71 -11.30 -28.95
CA LYS A 11 -0.26 -9.91 -28.81
C LYS A 11 -0.73 -9.00 -29.95
N ASN A 12 -1.05 -9.58 -31.11
CA ASN A 12 -1.61 -8.84 -32.23
C ASN A 12 -2.85 -9.58 -32.74
N VAL A 13 -4.00 -8.96 -32.59
CA VAL A 13 -5.32 -9.43 -33.05
C VAL A 13 -5.94 -8.47 -34.07
N GLU A 14 -5.19 -7.45 -34.48
CA GLU A 14 -5.69 -6.40 -35.36
C GLU A 14 -5.80 -6.94 -36.78
N THR A 15 -7.02 -6.94 -37.33
CA THR A 15 -7.25 -7.27 -38.74
C THR A 15 -7.01 -6.06 -39.64
N GLY A 16 -7.10 -4.84 -39.09
CA GLY A 16 -7.01 -3.58 -39.84
C GLY A 16 -8.28 -3.23 -40.62
N ASP A 17 -9.29 -4.10 -40.58
CA ASP A 17 -10.54 -4.00 -41.33
C ASP A 17 -11.30 -2.69 -41.07
N GLN A 18 -11.23 -2.19 -39.83
CA GLN A 18 -11.87 -0.94 -39.41
C GLN A 18 -11.28 0.31 -40.06
N THR A 19 -10.09 0.20 -40.65
CA THR A 19 -9.42 1.29 -41.38
C THR A 19 -9.57 1.18 -42.89
N ASP A 20 -10.17 0.09 -43.39
CA ASP A 20 -10.41 -0.13 -44.81
C ASP A 20 -11.87 0.16 -45.17
N PHE A 21 -12.08 1.33 -45.78
CA PHE A 21 -13.36 1.75 -46.32
C PHE A 21 -13.99 0.72 -47.27
N HIS A 22 -13.20 0.11 -48.16
CA HIS A 22 -13.72 -0.84 -49.14
C HIS A 22 -14.18 -2.14 -48.48
N PHE A 23 -13.45 -2.58 -47.44
CA PHE A 23 -13.87 -3.70 -46.62
C PHE A 23 -15.19 -3.42 -45.91
N LEU A 24 -15.31 -2.26 -45.23
CA LEU A 24 -16.53 -1.87 -44.52
C LEU A 24 -17.73 -1.76 -45.45
N ARG A 25 -17.55 -1.11 -46.61
CA ARG A 25 -18.58 -0.99 -47.64
C ARG A 25 -19.03 -2.35 -48.16
N LYS A 26 -18.09 -3.23 -48.49
CA LYS A 26 -18.39 -4.59 -48.98
C LYS A 26 -19.17 -5.37 -47.93
N THR A 27 -18.72 -5.34 -46.69
CA THR A 27 -19.37 -6.02 -45.56
C THR A 27 -20.78 -5.48 -45.31
N GLY A 28 -20.98 -4.16 -45.42
CA GLY A 28 -22.29 -3.55 -45.33
C GLY A 28 -23.25 -4.02 -46.42
N ILE A 29 -22.78 -4.15 -47.67
CA ILE A 29 -23.57 -4.72 -48.77
C ILE A 29 -23.94 -6.18 -48.48
N GLU A 30 -23.00 -6.99 -47.99
CA GLU A 30 -23.27 -8.39 -47.61
C GLU A 30 -24.35 -8.48 -46.53
N TYR A 31 -24.37 -7.56 -45.54
CA TYR A 31 -25.44 -7.47 -44.55
C TYR A 31 -26.79 -7.10 -45.17
N ILE A 32 -26.82 -6.12 -46.09
CA ILE A 32 -28.04 -5.72 -46.80
C ILE A 32 -28.59 -6.88 -47.64
N GLU A 33 -27.74 -7.58 -48.39
CA GLU A 33 -28.12 -8.77 -49.17
C GLU A 33 -28.76 -9.84 -48.30
N LYS A 34 -28.14 -10.12 -47.14
CA LYS A 34 -28.59 -11.17 -46.21
C LYS A 34 -29.89 -10.82 -45.50
N LEU A 35 -30.07 -9.57 -45.07
CA LEU A 35 -31.24 -9.12 -44.31
C LEU A 35 -32.41 -8.72 -45.22
N GLY A 36 -32.12 -8.13 -46.38
CA GLY A 36 -33.08 -7.41 -47.20
C GLY A 36 -33.09 -7.78 -48.68
N GLY A 37 -32.28 -8.75 -49.14
CA GLY A 37 -32.08 -9.06 -50.57
C GLY A 37 -33.32 -9.48 -51.37
N LYS A 38 -34.45 -9.74 -50.71
CA LYS A 38 -35.76 -9.95 -51.38
C LYS A 38 -36.50 -8.64 -51.70
N LEU A 39 -36.22 -7.58 -50.96
CA LEU A 39 -36.88 -6.27 -51.07
C LEU A 39 -35.98 -5.25 -51.78
N TRP A 40 -34.70 -5.22 -51.43
CA TRP A 40 -33.71 -4.32 -52.00
C TRP A 40 -32.69 -5.12 -52.80
N THR A 41 -32.67 -4.92 -54.12
CA THR A 41 -31.88 -5.73 -55.08
C THR A 41 -30.87 -4.92 -55.90
N ASP A 42 -30.86 -3.59 -55.74
CA ASP A 42 -29.94 -2.69 -56.42
C ASP A 42 -28.89 -2.17 -55.43
N TYR A 43 -27.64 -2.58 -55.61
CA TYR A 43 -26.51 -2.22 -54.73
C TYR A 43 -25.50 -1.29 -55.42
N ASN A 44 -25.92 -0.60 -56.48
CA ASN A 44 -25.07 0.32 -57.21
C ASN A 44 -24.99 1.68 -56.51
N SER A 45 -23.91 2.44 -56.75
CA SER A 45 -23.66 3.75 -56.11
C SER A 45 -24.64 4.87 -56.48
N HIS A 46 -25.61 4.62 -57.38
CA HIS A 46 -26.67 5.59 -57.65
C HIS A 46 -27.88 5.42 -56.71
N ASP A 47 -27.95 4.30 -56.00
CA ASP A 47 -28.96 4.04 -54.98
C ASP A 47 -28.66 4.88 -53.72
N PRO A 48 -29.61 5.71 -53.24
CA PRO A 48 -29.43 6.54 -52.06
C PRO A 48 -29.11 5.79 -50.76
N GLY A 49 -29.55 4.54 -50.63
CA GLY A 49 -29.22 3.70 -49.49
C GLY A 49 -27.76 3.24 -49.52
N ILE A 50 -27.20 2.98 -50.71
CA ILE A 50 -25.78 2.66 -50.86
C ILE A 50 -24.92 3.90 -50.60
N THR A 51 -25.35 5.09 -51.06
CA THR A 51 -24.67 6.35 -50.68
C THR A 51 -24.65 6.54 -49.17
N THR A 52 -25.76 6.26 -48.48
CA THR A 52 -25.81 6.30 -47.00
C THR A 52 -24.82 5.32 -46.38
N LEU A 53 -24.75 4.08 -46.88
CA LEU A 53 -23.77 3.09 -46.42
C LEU A 53 -22.33 3.56 -46.65
N GLU A 54 -22.03 4.18 -47.79
CA GLU A 54 -20.71 4.73 -48.10
C GLU A 54 -20.33 5.83 -47.09
N VAL A 55 -21.23 6.78 -46.81
CA VAL A 55 -20.99 7.82 -45.79
C VAL A 55 -20.75 7.22 -44.40
N LEU A 56 -21.56 6.24 -43.99
CA LEU A 56 -21.35 5.55 -42.70
C LEU A 56 -20.03 4.78 -42.67
N SER A 57 -19.66 4.12 -43.77
CA SER A 57 -18.38 3.41 -43.89
C SER A 57 -17.20 4.38 -43.75
N TYR A 58 -17.31 5.59 -44.30
CA TYR A 58 -16.30 6.64 -44.14
C TYR A 58 -16.19 7.10 -42.68
N ALA A 59 -17.31 7.38 -42.00
CA ALA A 59 -17.30 7.80 -40.60
C ALA A 59 -16.71 6.72 -39.66
N ILE A 60 -17.04 5.44 -39.90
CA ILE A 60 -16.45 4.31 -39.16
C ILE A 60 -14.95 4.20 -39.46
N THR A 61 -14.51 4.50 -40.69
CA THR A 61 -13.09 4.52 -41.06
C THR A 61 -12.34 5.58 -40.26
N ASP A 62 -12.88 6.79 -40.09
CA ASP A 62 -12.29 7.85 -39.24
C ASP A 62 -12.16 7.39 -37.79
N LEU A 63 -13.24 6.84 -37.21
CA LEU A 63 -13.20 6.27 -35.85
C LEU A 63 -12.11 5.19 -35.73
N GLY A 64 -12.05 4.27 -36.70
CA GLY A 64 -11.03 3.22 -36.75
C GLY A 64 -9.60 3.76 -36.85
N MET A 65 -9.38 4.85 -37.58
CA MET A 65 -8.08 5.52 -37.65
C MET A 65 -7.69 6.14 -36.30
N ARG A 66 -8.63 6.76 -35.57
CA ARG A 66 -8.35 7.34 -34.24
C ARG A 66 -8.12 6.28 -33.16
N MET A 67 -8.83 5.16 -33.24
CA MET A 67 -8.59 4.00 -32.37
C MET A 67 -7.20 3.38 -32.60
N ASN A 68 -6.58 3.62 -33.75
CA ASN A 68 -5.27 3.10 -34.12
C ASN A 68 -4.12 4.08 -33.85
N LEU A 69 -4.39 5.18 -33.13
CA LEU A 69 -3.34 6.04 -32.58
C LEU A 69 -2.50 5.24 -31.56
N ASN A 70 -1.27 5.67 -31.30
CA ASN A 70 -0.45 5.01 -30.29
C ASN A 70 -1.13 5.14 -28.92
N MET A 71 -0.96 4.12 -28.07
CA MET A 71 -1.61 4.09 -26.77
C MET A 71 -1.19 5.28 -25.89
N GLU A 72 0.07 5.69 -25.96
CA GLU A 72 0.57 6.89 -25.29
C GLU A 72 -0.16 8.16 -25.73
N ASP A 73 -0.58 8.26 -27.00
CA ASP A 73 -1.32 9.42 -27.52
C ASP A 73 -2.77 9.40 -27.04
N ILE A 74 -3.43 8.24 -27.06
CA ILE A 74 -4.83 8.07 -26.59
C ILE A 74 -4.97 8.37 -25.09
N LEU A 75 -4.00 7.93 -24.29
CA LEU A 75 -4.02 8.11 -22.84
C LEU A 75 -3.49 9.47 -22.38
N SER A 76 -2.87 10.26 -23.27
CA SER A 76 -2.34 11.57 -22.92
C SER A 76 -3.43 12.59 -22.62
N SER A 77 -3.14 13.48 -21.68
CA SER A 77 -4.06 14.55 -21.29
C SER A 77 -3.34 15.89 -21.13
N ASN A 78 -4.02 16.98 -21.49
CA ASN A 78 -3.54 18.34 -21.17
C ASN A 78 -3.75 18.68 -19.69
N ASP A 79 -4.59 17.91 -18.99
CA ASP A 79 -4.78 18.00 -17.55
C ASP A 79 -3.84 17.01 -16.85
N GLU A 80 -2.92 17.53 -16.04
CA GLU A 80 -1.90 16.74 -15.33
C GLU A 80 -2.52 15.65 -14.43
N ALA A 81 -3.72 15.90 -13.88
CA ALA A 81 -4.39 14.94 -12.99
C ALA A 81 -4.91 13.69 -13.72
N THR A 82 -5.08 13.77 -15.04
CA THR A 82 -5.61 12.70 -15.89
C THR A 82 -4.61 12.23 -16.93
N ASP A 83 -3.35 12.65 -16.84
CA ASP A 83 -2.30 12.27 -17.78
C ASP A 83 -1.68 10.90 -17.44
N ILE A 84 -1.04 10.27 -18.43
CA ILE A 84 -0.45 8.93 -18.30
C ILE A 84 0.53 8.81 -17.13
N HIS A 85 1.22 9.91 -16.79
CA HIS A 85 2.23 9.95 -15.74
C HIS A 85 1.66 9.89 -14.31
N THR A 86 0.37 10.19 -14.13
CA THR A 86 -0.31 10.17 -12.83
C THR A 86 -1.26 8.98 -12.67
N GLN A 87 -1.63 8.32 -13.78
CA GLN A 87 -2.56 7.18 -13.76
C GLN A 87 -1.92 5.83 -13.41
N PHE A 88 -0.66 5.61 -13.80
CA PHE A 88 -0.01 4.31 -13.63
C PHE A 88 1.16 4.38 -12.66
N LEU A 89 1.33 3.32 -11.88
CA LEU A 89 2.46 3.14 -10.99
C LEU A 89 3.76 2.94 -11.79
N LYS A 90 4.80 3.68 -11.43
CA LYS A 90 6.13 3.56 -12.01
C LYS A 90 6.82 2.28 -11.53
N THR A 91 7.79 1.82 -12.30
CA THR A 91 8.63 0.67 -11.93
C THR A 91 9.31 0.83 -10.57
N ALA A 92 9.83 2.03 -10.27
CA ALA A 92 10.46 2.35 -9.00
C ALA A 92 9.48 2.40 -7.80
N GLU A 93 8.17 2.50 -8.06
CA GLU A 93 7.13 2.54 -7.02
C GLU A 93 6.61 1.13 -6.71
N ILE A 94 6.59 0.23 -7.70
CA ILE A 94 5.89 -1.06 -7.60
C ILE A 94 6.79 -2.29 -7.45
N LEU A 95 7.99 -2.28 -8.05
CA LEU A 95 8.89 -3.44 -7.99
C LEU A 95 9.70 -3.51 -6.69
N PRO A 96 10.22 -2.39 -6.13
CA PRO A 96 11.00 -2.44 -4.89
C PRO A 96 10.17 -2.91 -3.70
N SER A 97 10.80 -3.68 -2.82
CA SER A 97 10.26 -4.08 -1.53
C SER A 97 11.01 -3.38 -0.39
N ARG A 98 10.48 -3.43 0.82
CA ARG A 98 11.30 -3.15 2.02
C ARG A 98 12.37 -4.25 2.19
N PRO A 99 13.48 -3.95 2.90
CA PRO A 99 14.52 -4.94 3.12
C PRO A 99 13.98 -6.14 3.89
N LEU A 100 14.28 -7.34 3.40
CA LEU A 100 13.83 -8.60 4.02
C LEU A 100 15.01 -9.46 4.49
N ASN A 101 16.12 -9.44 3.75
CA ASN A 101 17.28 -10.26 4.04
C ASN A 101 18.50 -9.42 4.44
N GLU A 102 19.57 -10.10 4.86
CA GLU A 102 20.85 -9.49 5.25
C GLU A 102 21.40 -8.56 4.15
N LEU A 103 21.37 -9.00 2.88
CA LEU A 103 21.91 -8.22 1.76
C LEU A 103 21.11 -6.95 1.52
N ASP A 104 19.79 -6.99 1.69
CA ASP A 104 18.93 -5.82 1.54
C ASP A 104 19.23 -4.77 2.60
N TYR A 105 19.37 -5.17 3.87
CA TYR A 105 19.79 -4.26 4.94
C TYR A 105 21.19 -3.72 4.69
N ARG A 106 22.12 -4.54 4.18
CA ARG A 106 23.45 -4.08 3.78
C ARG A 106 23.37 -3.02 2.68
N LYS A 107 22.58 -3.23 1.62
CA LYS A 107 22.31 -2.22 0.58
C LYS A 107 21.78 -0.93 1.19
N LEU A 108 20.79 -1.03 2.07
CA LEU A 108 20.13 0.11 2.71
C LEU A 108 21.10 0.96 3.54
N PHE A 109 22.02 0.33 4.28
CA PHE A 109 23.01 1.03 5.11
C PHE A 109 24.18 1.59 4.30
N ILE A 110 24.70 0.84 3.33
CA ILE A 110 25.79 1.32 2.45
C ILE A 110 25.37 2.55 1.63
N ASP A 111 24.07 2.67 1.36
CA ASP A 111 23.45 3.80 0.67
C ASP A 111 23.34 5.08 1.52
N ILE A 112 23.71 5.07 2.81
CA ILE A 112 23.78 6.28 3.64
C ILE A 112 24.82 7.25 3.05
N ASN A 113 24.46 8.52 2.92
CA ASN A 113 25.27 9.58 2.31
C ASN A 113 25.15 10.88 3.13
N PHE A 114 26.24 11.65 3.21
CA PHE A 114 26.26 12.96 3.86
C PHE A 114 26.24 14.11 2.85
N THR A 115 25.50 15.17 3.18
CA THR A 115 25.40 16.40 2.38
C THR A 115 26.67 17.24 2.40
N SER A 116 27.49 17.11 3.44
CA SER A 116 28.77 17.80 3.63
C SER A 116 29.83 16.79 4.07
N GLY A 117 31.10 17.01 3.67
CA GLY A 117 32.21 16.12 4.01
C GLY A 117 32.23 14.83 3.19
N ASN A 118 32.42 13.69 3.86
CA ASN A 118 32.56 12.39 3.21
C ASN A 118 31.21 11.88 2.67
N LYS A 119 31.06 11.86 1.34
CA LYS A 119 29.85 11.39 0.66
C LYS A 119 29.59 9.89 0.84
N ARG A 120 30.57 9.11 1.29
CA ARG A 120 30.42 7.67 1.51
C ARG A 120 30.93 7.29 2.90
N PRO A 121 30.15 7.54 3.96
CA PRO A 121 30.61 7.25 5.31
C PRO A 121 30.73 5.74 5.62
N ILE A 122 30.03 4.89 4.88
CA ILE A 122 30.04 3.43 5.08
C ILE A 122 30.62 2.76 3.83
N ARG A 123 31.75 2.06 3.99
CA ARG A 123 32.34 1.25 2.92
C ARG A 123 31.57 -0.05 2.76
N ASN A 124 31.29 -0.72 3.87
CA ASN A 124 30.54 -1.97 3.95
C ASN A 124 29.93 -2.15 5.36
N CYS A 125 29.03 -3.12 5.52
CA CYS A 125 28.50 -3.52 6.81
C CYS A 125 28.00 -4.97 6.77
N TRP A 126 27.78 -5.57 7.94
CA TRP A 126 27.32 -6.95 8.09
C TRP A 126 26.34 -7.08 9.24
N LEU A 127 25.14 -7.59 8.94
CA LEU A 127 24.09 -7.83 9.92
C LEU A 127 24.19 -9.27 10.43
N VAL A 128 24.29 -9.47 11.74
CA VAL A 128 24.54 -10.78 12.36
C VAL A 128 23.50 -11.03 13.46
N PRO A 129 22.86 -12.21 13.52
CA PRO A 129 21.94 -12.53 14.60
C PRO A 129 22.60 -12.42 15.99
N ASN A 130 21.93 -11.74 16.90
CA ASN A 130 22.30 -11.64 18.31
C ASN A 130 21.55 -12.73 19.10
N ASN A 131 22.29 -13.51 19.89
CA ASN A 131 21.73 -14.56 20.74
C ASN A 131 21.71 -14.07 22.20
N GLU A 132 20.68 -13.31 22.56
CA GLU A 132 20.43 -12.94 23.96
C GLU A 132 19.70 -14.08 24.68
N THR A 133 20.32 -14.65 25.71
CA THR A 133 19.76 -15.78 26.46
C THR A 133 18.91 -15.29 27.64
N LEU A 134 17.67 -15.79 27.74
CA LEU A 134 16.81 -15.63 28.91
C LEU A 134 16.67 -16.97 29.64
N TYR A 135 16.54 -16.88 30.96
CA TYR A 135 16.34 -18.03 31.85
C TYR A 135 14.92 -18.02 32.39
N VAL A 136 14.31 -19.20 32.51
CA VAL A 136 12.98 -19.41 33.06
C VAL A 136 13.06 -20.21 34.36
N ASP A 137 12.33 -19.79 35.39
CA ASP A 137 12.01 -20.66 36.53
C ASP A 137 10.82 -21.55 36.16
N CYS A 138 11.09 -22.83 35.91
CA CYS A 138 10.09 -23.78 35.42
C CYS A 138 8.94 -24.06 36.39
N LYS A 139 9.06 -23.66 37.65
CA LYS A 139 7.97 -23.79 38.62
C LYS A 139 7.02 -22.61 38.59
N THR A 140 7.54 -21.41 38.33
CA THR A 140 6.80 -20.17 38.46
C THR A 140 6.59 -19.44 37.14
N GLY A 141 7.19 -19.89 36.03
CA GLY A 141 7.11 -19.24 34.72
C GLY A 141 7.79 -17.87 34.62
N GLN A 142 8.48 -17.44 35.68
CA GLN A 142 9.19 -16.15 35.72
C GLN A 142 10.44 -16.19 34.84
N LEU A 143 10.78 -15.05 34.23
CA LEU A 143 11.94 -14.88 33.36
C LEU A 143 12.95 -13.90 33.97
N ASP A 144 14.24 -14.12 33.71
CA ASP A 144 15.34 -13.22 34.08
C ASP A 144 16.52 -13.38 33.09
N PHE A 145 17.37 -12.37 33.00
CA PHE A 145 18.66 -12.44 32.30
C PHE A 145 19.67 -13.36 32.99
N LYS A 146 19.45 -13.67 34.27
CA LYS A 146 20.28 -14.58 35.07
C LYS A 146 19.52 -15.85 35.45
N PRO A 147 20.21 -16.96 35.73
CA PRO A 147 19.54 -18.17 36.20
C PRO A 147 18.73 -17.93 37.48
N ILE A 148 17.44 -18.31 37.45
CA ILE A 148 16.47 -18.15 38.56
C ILE A 148 15.71 -19.46 38.83
N GLY A 149 15.25 -19.64 40.08
CA GLY A 149 14.47 -20.81 40.52
C GLY A 149 15.31 -22.05 40.89
N GLU A 150 14.63 -23.10 41.37
CA GLU A 150 15.26 -24.40 41.68
C GLU A 150 15.45 -25.27 40.42
N LYS A 151 14.56 -25.12 39.43
CA LYS A 151 14.61 -25.79 38.12
C LYS A 151 14.63 -24.73 37.02
N THR A 152 15.83 -24.45 36.51
CA THR A 152 16.04 -23.42 35.49
C THR A 152 16.22 -24.04 34.11
N GLN A 153 15.53 -23.50 33.11
CA GLN A 153 15.86 -23.72 31.68
C GLN A 153 16.14 -22.38 31.00
N SER A 154 16.60 -22.40 29.75
CA SER A 154 16.95 -21.20 29.01
C SER A 154 16.62 -21.31 27.53
N PHE A 155 16.32 -20.18 26.90
CA PHE A 155 16.17 -20.05 25.46
C PHE A 155 16.86 -18.79 24.95
N ASN A 156 17.17 -18.75 23.65
CA ASN A 156 17.72 -17.56 23.01
C ASN A 156 16.59 -16.81 22.31
N VAL A 157 16.45 -15.52 22.63
CA VAL A 157 15.53 -14.62 21.95
C VAL A 157 16.00 -14.44 20.50
N LYS A 158 15.09 -14.59 19.55
CA LYS A 158 15.32 -14.44 18.11
C LYS A 158 14.75 -13.10 17.62
N GLY A 159 15.13 -12.71 16.41
CA GLY A 159 14.74 -11.42 15.82
C GLY A 159 15.58 -10.24 16.31
N LEU A 160 16.69 -10.48 17.01
CA LEU A 160 17.64 -9.43 17.40
C LEU A 160 18.91 -9.54 16.56
N TYR A 161 19.46 -8.40 16.13
CA TYR A 161 20.63 -8.37 15.26
C TYR A 161 21.69 -7.35 15.73
N ASP A 162 22.95 -7.73 15.62
CA ASP A 162 24.10 -6.82 15.71
C ASP A 162 24.49 -6.38 14.30
N LEU A 163 24.83 -5.09 14.13
CA LEU A 163 25.38 -4.56 12.89
C LEU A 163 26.87 -4.24 13.07
N TYR A 164 27.72 -4.88 12.27
CA TYR A 164 29.13 -4.52 12.17
C TYR A 164 29.33 -3.56 11.00
N VAL A 165 29.94 -2.40 11.25
CA VAL A 165 30.10 -1.32 10.27
C VAL A 165 31.57 -1.11 9.95
N ASP A 166 31.88 -1.06 8.66
CA ASP A 166 33.16 -0.62 8.11
C ASP A 166 33.05 0.85 7.68
N TYR A 167 33.49 1.75 8.54
CA TYR A 167 33.48 3.18 8.28
C TYR A 167 34.56 3.55 7.26
N ASP A 168 34.32 4.59 6.47
CA ASP A 168 35.37 5.16 5.64
C ASP A 168 36.45 5.87 6.48
N GLU A 169 37.69 5.87 5.98
CA GLU A 169 38.87 6.39 6.70
C GLU A 169 38.72 7.88 7.03
N ASP A 170 38.01 8.63 6.16
CA ASP A 170 37.82 10.07 6.29
C ASP A 170 36.52 10.43 7.05
N VAL A 171 35.82 9.47 7.69
CA VAL A 171 34.51 9.73 8.35
C VAL A 171 34.57 10.79 9.45
N ASP A 172 35.66 10.82 10.20
CA ASP A 172 35.85 11.78 11.29
C ASP A 172 36.61 13.06 10.84
N ASP A 173 37.13 13.07 9.61
CA ASP A 173 37.87 14.18 9.01
C ASP A 173 36.90 15.28 8.52
N GLY A 174 36.60 16.22 9.41
CA GLY A 174 35.78 17.40 9.13
C GLY A 174 34.63 17.64 10.13
N ASN A 175 34.29 16.63 10.95
CA ASN A 175 33.11 16.63 11.82
C ASN A 175 33.44 16.65 13.34
N ASN A 176 34.48 17.39 13.77
CA ASN A 176 34.88 17.51 15.19
C ASN A 176 35.13 16.16 15.93
N GLY A 177 35.37 15.05 15.21
CA GLY A 177 35.51 13.71 15.80
C GLY A 177 34.19 12.98 16.10
N CYS A 178 33.09 13.45 15.50
CA CYS A 178 31.72 12.95 15.72
C CYS A 178 31.11 12.22 14.51
N GLY A 179 31.89 11.96 13.46
CA GLY A 179 31.40 11.40 12.21
C GLY A 179 30.71 10.05 12.42
N LYS A 180 31.39 9.13 13.12
CA LYS A 180 30.84 7.78 13.42
C LYS A 180 29.52 7.82 14.21
N SER A 181 29.39 8.70 15.18
CA SER A 181 28.13 8.86 15.94
C SER A 181 26.98 9.36 15.05
N SER A 182 27.25 10.31 14.15
CA SER A 182 26.26 10.77 13.16
C SER A 182 25.84 9.65 12.20
N VAL A 183 26.79 8.81 11.78
CA VAL A 183 26.50 7.60 10.97
C VAL A 183 25.57 6.66 11.73
N ASN A 184 25.87 6.36 13.00
CA ASN A 184 25.06 5.44 13.81
C ASN A 184 23.63 5.93 14.00
N LEU A 185 23.43 7.23 14.20
CA LEU A 185 22.10 7.82 14.26
C LEU A 185 21.34 7.62 12.94
N GLN A 186 21.99 7.82 11.79
CA GLN A 186 21.36 7.59 10.48
C GLN A 186 21.07 6.11 10.21
N ILE A 187 21.95 5.21 10.66
CA ILE A 187 21.69 3.77 10.63
C ILE A 187 20.43 3.44 11.42
N LEU A 188 20.31 3.95 12.66
CA LEU A 188 19.13 3.71 13.50
C LEU A 188 17.86 4.28 12.84
N GLU A 189 17.88 5.53 12.38
CA GLU A 189 16.74 6.14 11.71
C GLU A 189 16.30 5.34 10.46
N ARG A 190 17.26 4.94 9.63
CA ARG A 190 16.98 4.19 8.40
C ARG A 190 16.56 2.75 8.68
N TYR A 191 17.11 2.12 9.72
CA TYR A 191 16.65 0.80 10.18
C TYR A 191 15.23 0.87 10.69
N HIS A 192 14.89 1.78 11.62
CA HIS A 192 13.55 1.84 12.21
C HIS A 192 12.47 2.27 11.23
N ALA A 193 12.81 3.07 10.20
CA ALA A 193 11.91 3.36 9.07
C ALA A 193 11.67 2.14 8.15
N ASN A 194 12.46 1.07 8.27
CA ASN A 194 12.41 -0.15 7.46
C ASN A 194 12.45 -1.43 8.34
N ARG A 195 12.11 -1.32 9.62
CA ARG A 195 12.25 -2.41 10.58
C ARG A 195 11.26 -3.49 10.23
N SER A 196 11.70 -4.75 10.20
CA SER A 196 10.79 -5.87 9.99
C SER A 196 9.93 -6.14 11.23
N LEU A 197 8.72 -6.63 11.02
CA LEU A 197 7.80 -7.01 12.10
C LEU A 197 8.46 -8.07 13.02
N CYS A 198 8.42 -7.84 14.33
CA CYS A 198 9.06 -8.69 15.34
C CYS A 198 10.58 -8.82 15.23
N GLU A 199 11.26 -7.85 14.62
CA GLU A 199 12.72 -7.79 14.56
C GLU A 199 13.26 -6.46 15.07
N ASP A 200 14.45 -6.43 15.66
CA ASP A 200 15.06 -5.22 16.18
C ASP A 200 16.60 -5.23 16.13
N LEU A 201 17.20 -4.03 16.16
CA LEU A 201 18.64 -3.86 16.13
C LEU A 201 19.18 -3.75 17.56
N ALA A 202 19.98 -4.73 17.98
CA ALA A 202 20.51 -4.83 19.33
C ALA A 202 21.76 -3.95 19.56
N GLU A 203 22.69 -3.91 18.61
CA GLU A 203 23.93 -3.12 18.75
C GLU A 203 24.56 -2.77 17.41
N ILE A 204 25.20 -1.60 17.35
CA ILE A 204 26.05 -1.17 16.22
C ILE A 204 27.51 -1.20 16.69
N LYS A 205 28.36 -1.94 15.99
CA LYS A 205 29.77 -2.18 16.31
C LYS A 205 30.67 -1.77 15.16
N GLU A 206 31.81 -1.18 15.46
CA GLU A 206 32.88 -1.04 14.46
C GLU A 206 33.51 -2.41 14.19
N ILE A 207 33.77 -2.71 12.93
CA ILE A 207 34.44 -3.96 12.55
C ILE A 207 35.90 -3.96 13.03
N GLU A 208 36.33 -5.02 13.70
CA GLU A 208 37.73 -5.17 14.09
C GLU A 208 38.61 -5.50 12.88
N ILE A 209 39.82 -4.94 12.84
CA ILE A 209 40.75 -5.11 11.72
C ILE A 209 41.84 -6.13 12.07
N GLN A 210 42.23 -6.94 11.08
CA GLN A 210 43.39 -7.83 11.15
C GLN A 210 44.40 -7.46 10.05
N LYS A 211 45.55 -6.88 10.42
CA LYS A 211 46.54 -6.37 9.46
C LYS A 211 47.36 -7.47 8.78
N VAL A 212 47.42 -7.45 7.45
CA VAL A 212 48.16 -8.39 6.61
C VAL A 212 49.26 -7.63 5.84
N ALA A 213 50.51 -8.05 6.01
CA ALA A 213 51.65 -7.50 5.26
C ALA A 213 51.82 -8.25 3.93
N VAL A 214 51.98 -7.49 2.85
CA VAL A 214 52.30 -8.03 1.52
C VAL A 214 53.66 -7.49 1.09
N CYS A 215 54.59 -8.38 0.77
CA CYS A 215 55.88 -8.02 0.20
C CYS A 215 55.98 -8.57 -1.21
N ALA A 216 56.21 -7.73 -2.21
CA ALA A 216 56.24 -8.14 -3.60
C ALA A 216 57.36 -7.45 -4.41
N ARG A 217 57.98 -8.22 -5.31
CA ARG A 217 58.89 -7.73 -6.35
C ARG A 217 58.29 -7.99 -7.72
N ILE A 218 57.90 -6.92 -8.42
CA ILE A 218 57.08 -6.95 -9.62
C ILE A 218 57.89 -6.46 -10.83
N GLY A 219 57.86 -7.24 -11.92
CA GLY A 219 58.43 -6.87 -13.21
C GLY A 219 57.38 -6.20 -14.10
N LEU A 220 57.72 -5.02 -14.63
CA LEU A 220 56.83 -4.20 -15.46
C LEU A 220 57.16 -4.31 -16.95
N VAL A 221 56.17 -4.04 -17.79
CA VAL A 221 56.37 -3.84 -19.24
C VAL A 221 57.11 -2.52 -19.47
N ASN A 222 58.04 -2.50 -20.44
CA ASN A 222 58.92 -1.35 -20.69
C ASN A 222 58.19 -0.01 -20.92
N LYS A 223 56.96 -0.03 -21.45
CA LYS A 223 56.16 1.17 -21.77
C LYS A 223 55.17 1.57 -20.67
N ALA A 224 55.02 0.78 -19.61
CA ALA A 224 54.07 1.06 -18.55
C ALA A 224 54.52 2.26 -17.70
N ASP A 225 53.58 3.07 -17.25
CA ASP A 225 53.78 4.10 -16.22
C ASP A 225 53.89 3.41 -14.85
N GLU A 226 55.08 3.44 -14.26
CA GLU A 226 55.37 2.72 -13.02
C GLU A 226 54.58 3.23 -11.81
N GLU A 227 54.34 4.53 -11.69
CA GLU A 227 53.57 5.09 -10.58
C GLU A 227 52.07 4.78 -10.71
N LEU A 228 51.53 4.79 -11.92
CA LEU A 228 50.14 4.38 -12.18
C LEU A 228 49.94 2.88 -11.91
N VAL A 229 50.90 2.04 -12.33
CA VAL A 229 50.84 0.60 -12.03
C VAL A 229 50.91 0.36 -10.52
N HIS A 230 51.77 1.07 -9.78
CA HIS A 230 51.81 0.92 -8.33
C HIS A 230 50.47 1.31 -7.67
N ALA A 231 49.85 2.42 -8.09
CA ALA A 231 48.52 2.81 -7.62
C ALA A 231 47.46 1.72 -7.90
N LYS A 232 47.47 1.14 -9.11
CA LYS A 232 46.58 0.02 -9.46
C LYS A 232 46.85 -1.24 -8.66
N VAL A 233 48.12 -1.54 -8.32
CA VAL A 233 48.49 -2.69 -7.48
C VAL A 233 47.96 -2.52 -6.06
N LEU A 234 48.15 -1.36 -5.45
CA LEU A 234 47.60 -1.06 -4.12
C LEU A 234 46.08 -1.19 -4.12
N LYS A 235 45.40 -0.60 -5.13
CA LYS A 235 43.96 -0.72 -5.29
C LYS A 235 43.49 -2.17 -5.46
N ALA A 236 44.18 -2.96 -6.29
CA ALA A 236 43.83 -4.37 -6.50
C ALA A 236 44.01 -5.22 -5.24
N ILE A 237 45.09 -5.01 -4.48
CA ILE A 237 45.33 -5.72 -3.21
C ILE A 237 44.29 -5.31 -2.16
N ASN A 238 44.03 -4.01 -2.01
CA ASN A 238 43.02 -3.52 -1.08
C ASN A 238 41.63 -4.06 -1.44
N ASN A 239 41.24 -4.04 -2.72
CA ASN A 239 39.98 -4.60 -3.19
C ASN A 239 39.93 -6.13 -3.05
N TYR A 240 41.06 -6.83 -3.14
CA TYR A 240 41.10 -8.25 -2.83
C TYR A 240 40.83 -8.49 -1.34
N LEU A 241 41.52 -7.77 -0.43
CA LEU A 241 41.37 -7.95 1.01
C LEU A 241 39.97 -7.54 1.48
N SER A 242 39.51 -6.36 1.06
CA SER A 242 38.20 -5.78 1.38
C SER A 242 37.56 -5.28 0.08
N PRO A 243 36.72 -6.12 -0.56
CA PRO A 243 36.06 -5.74 -1.80
C PRO A 243 35.17 -4.50 -1.62
N GLU A 244 35.37 -3.53 -2.50
CA GLU A 244 34.56 -2.31 -2.53
C GLU A 244 33.21 -2.58 -3.20
N VAL A 245 32.15 -2.01 -2.63
CA VAL A 245 30.81 -2.08 -3.22
C VAL A 245 30.60 -0.86 -4.12
N HIS A 246 30.17 -1.09 -5.36
CA HIS A 246 29.94 -0.03 -6.34
C HIS A 246 28.44 0.27 -6.52
N PHE A 247 28.14 1.51 -6.93
CA PHE A 247 26.81 1.93 -7.34
C PHE A 247 26.76 2.05 -8.86
N TYR A 248 25.66 1.56 -9.45
CA TYR A 248 25.44 1.54 -10.88
C TYR A 248 24.18 2.33 -11.24
N SER A 249 24.20 3.00 -12.40
CA SER A 249 22.98 3.54 -13.00
C SER A 249 22.10 2.42 -13.56
N LEU A 250 20.84 2.71 -13.82
CA LEU A 250 19.91 1.76 -14.42
C LEU A 250 20.43 1.23 -15.76
N ASN A 251 20.98 2.11 -16.60
CA ASN A 251 21.54 1.74 -17.90
C ASN A 251 22.73 0.79 -17.77
N GLN A 252 23.64 1.04 -16.81
CA GLN A 252 24.77 0.15 -16.55
C GLN A 252 24.31 -1.24 -16.12
N MET A 253 23.27 -1.33 -15.29
CA MET A 253 22.71 -2.62 -14.87
C MET A 253 22.03 -3.37 -16.03
N LEU A 254 21.35 -2.66 -16.93
CA LEU A 254 20.77 -3.23 -18.15
C LEU A 254 21.85 -3.71 -19.13
N GLU A 255 22.95 -2.96 -19.28
CA GLU A 255 24.11 -3.34 -20.11
C GLU A 255 24.84 -4.58 -19.55
N LYS A 256 24.78 -4.82 -18.23
CA LYS A 256 25.23 -6.07 -17.59
C LYS A 256 24.32 -7.27 -17.91
N GLY A 257 23.19 -7.06 -18.56
CA GLY A 257 22.25 -8.11 -18.97
C GLY A 257 21.22 -8.49 -17.90
N LEU A 258 21.05 -7.67 -16.86
CA LEU A 258 20.03 -7.85 -15.84
C LEU A 258 18.67 -7.35 -16.32
N THR A 259 17.60 -8.05 -15.96
CA THR A 259 16.23 -7.62 -16.24
C THR A 259 15.74 -6.62 -15.20
N THR A 260 14.72 -5.82 -15.52
CA THR A 260 14.20 -4.78 -14.61
C THR A 260 13.72 -5.35 -13.27
N ASP A 261 13.08 -6.53 -13.27
CA ASP A 261 12.68 -7.22 -12.04
C ASP A 261 13.86 -7.60 -11.15
N GLN A 262 15.01 -7.97 -11.73
CA GLN A 262 16.23 -8.27 -10.97
C GLN A 262 16.91 -7.01 -10.44
N ILE A 263 16.86 -5.90 -11.18
CA ILE A 263 17.51 -4.65 -10.80
C ILE A 263 16.80 -3.99 -9.62
N PHE A 264 15.47 -3.98 -9.65
CA PHE A 264 14.65 -3.38 -8.60
C PHE A 264 14.32 -4.36 -7.45
N GLU A 265 14.98 -5.52 -7.39
CA GLU A 265 14.80 -6.48 -6.30
C GLU A 265 15.40 -5.94 -4.98
N GLY A 266 14.57 -5.88 -3.95
CA GLY A 266 14.91 -5.35 -2.63
C GLY A 266 14.61 -3.85 -2.48
N PRO A 267 15.30 -3.15 -1.57
CA PRO A 267 15.02 -1.75 -1.26
C PRO A 267 15.45 -0.80 -2.38
N LEU A 268 14.61 0.19 -2.65
CA LEU A 268 14.96 1.31 -3.51
C LEU A 268 15.99 2.20 -2.81
N LEU A 269 17.12 2.43 -3.47
CA LEU A 269 18.26 3.17 -2.94
C LEU A 269 18.34 4.60 -3.49
N ASP A 270 18.98 5.48 -2.73
CA ASP A 270 19.13 6.89 -3.04
C ASP A 270 20.26 7.12 -4.04
N ASN A 271 21.36 6.36 -4.00
CA ASN A 271 22.58 6.62 -4.78
C ASN A 271 22.81 5.66 -5.98
N GLY A 272 21.75 5.02 -6.49
CA GLY A 272 21.82 4.09 -7.62
C GLY A 272 21.62 2.64 -7.18
N PHE A 273 21.97 1.68 -8.03
CA PHE A 273 21.77 0.25 -7.74
C PHE A 273 23.06 -0.41 -7.28
N ILE A 274 22.95 -1.37 -6.36
CA ILE A 274 24.07 -2.22 -5.94
C ILE A 274 23.83 -3.63 -6.49
N ASP A 275 24.82 -4.15 -7.22
CA ASP A 275 24.80 -5.53 -7.71
C ASP A 275 24.83 -6.52 -6.54
N THR A 276 23.79 -7.35 -6.44
CA THR A 276 23.60 -8.31 -5.34
C THR A 276 24.74 -9.34 -5.28
N GLU A 277 25.29 -9.77 -6.42
CA GLU A 277 26.36 -10.76 -6.45
C GLU A 277 27.71 -10.14 -6.06
N GLU A 278 27.96 -8.89 -6.47
CA GLU A 278 29.14 -8.14 -5.98
C GLU A 278 29.07 -7.92 -4.46
N LEU A 279 27.89 -7.55 -3.94
CA LEU A 279 27.68 -7.40 -2.51
C LEU A 279 27.83 -8.72 -1.75
N ARG A 280 27.36 -9.84 -2.30
CA ARG A 280 27.58 -11.18 -1.74
C ARG A 280 29.06 -11.54 -1.68
N ASN A 281 29.82 -11.20 -2.72
CA ASN A 281 31.26 -11.45 -2.79
C ASN A 281 32.08 -10.54 -1.87
N SER A 282 31.52 -9.41 -1.43
CA SER A 282 32.11 -8.51 -0.41
C SER A 282 31.94 -8.99 1.04
N GLN A 283 31.49 -10.22 1.26
CA GLN A 283 31.40 -10.81 2.60
C GLN A 283 32.77 -10.90 3.30
N LEU A 284 32.77 -10.90 4.64
CA LEU A 284 34.01 -10.99 5.43
C LEU A 284 34.80 -12.24 5.07
N ARG A 285 36.02 -12.05 4.57
CA ARG A 285 36.93 -13.14 4.22
C ARG A 285 37.41 -13.85 5.47
N ARG A 286 37.40 -15.18 5.43
CA ARG A 286 37.99 -16.05 6.47
C ARG A 286 39.42 -16.48 6.17
N GLU A 287 39.83 -16.33 4.92
CA GLU A 287 41.14 -16.72 4.44
C GLU A 287 41.67 -15.73 3.42
N VAL A 288 42.96 -15.43 3.53
CA VAL A 288 43.73 -14.63 2.57
C VAL A 288 44.73 -15.56 1.92
N ARG A 289 44.62 -15.74 0.60
CA ARG A 289 45.42 -16.68 -0.19
C ARG A 289 46.41 -15.92 -1.06
N LEU A 290 47.68 -16.31 -0.98
CA LEU A 290 48.75 -15.71 -1.79
C LEU A 290 48.50 -15.91 -3.30
N SER A 291 47.95 -17.06 -3.70
CA SER A 291 47.63 -17.37 -5.10
C SER A 291 46.65 -16.37 -5.73
N ASP A 292 45.69 -15.91 -4.96
CA ASP A 292 44.65 -15.01 -5.45
C ASP A 292 45.21 -13.60 -5.60
N ILE A 293 46.04 -13.15 -4.64
CA ILE A 293 46.76 -11.87 -4.74
C ILE A 293 47.66 -11.86 -5.99
N ILE A 294 48.37 -12.96 -6.25
CA ILE A 294 49.17 -13.14 -7.49
C ILE A 294 48.28 -12.96 -8.72
N SER A 295 47.12 -13.64 -8.74
CA SER A 295 46.17 -13.56 -9.85
C SER A 295 45.67 -12.13 -10.07
N GLU A 296 45.25 -11.43 -9.01
CA GLU A 296 44.74 -10.05 -9.12
C GLU A 296 45.82 -9.07 -9.58
N VAL A 297 47.06 -9.19 -9.06
CA VAL A 297 48.17 -8.33 -9.49
C VAL A 297 48.56 -8.60 -10.94
N MET A 298 48.54 -9.86 -11.40
CA MET A 298 48.87 -10.22 -12.78
C MET A 298 47.84 -9.74 -13.82
N LYS A 299 46.59 -9.46 -13.41
CA LYS A 299 45.55 -8.91 -14.31
C LYS A 299 45.78 -7.42 -14.65
N ILE A 300 46.65 -6.73 -13.89
CA ILE A 300 46.86 -5.29 -14.06
C ILE A 300 47.66 -5.03 -15.34
N ASP A 301 47.10 -4.22 -16.22
CA ASP A 301 47.79 -3.80 -17.43
C ASP A 301 49.08 -3.02 -17.08
N GLY A 302 50.21 -3.49 -17.60
CA GLY A 302 51.55 -3.01 -17.29
C GLY A 302 52.39 -3.94 -16.41
N VAL A 303 51.78 -4.91 -15.72
CA VAL A 303 52.49 -5.98 -15.01
C VAL A 303 52.89 -7.08 -15.99
N LYS A 304 54.18 -7.43 -16.03
CA LYS A 304 54.71 -8.48 -16.91
C LYS A 304 54.88 -9.81 -16.18
N GLU A 305 55.46 -9.76 -14.99
CA GLU A 305 55.74 -10.95 -14.15
C GLU A 305 55.88 -10.55 -12.68
N ILE A 306 55.71 -11.50 -11.76
CA ILE A 306 56.00 -11.33 -10.34
C ILE A 306 57.22 -12.20 -10.01
N HIS A 307 58.31 -11.58 -9.59
CA HIS A 307 59.56 -12.29 -9.28
C HIS A 307 59.51 -13.00 -7.92
N GLU A 308 58.89 -12.35 -6.93
CA GLU A 308 58.77 -12.85 -5.57
C GLU A 308 57.59 -12.15 -4.92
N ILE A 309 56.78 -12.88 -4.15
CA ILE A 309 55.69 -12.32 -3.36
C ILE A 309 55.47 -13.20 -2.13
N SER A 310 55.22 -12.57 -0.99
CA SER A 310 54.94 -13.24 0.27
C SER A 310 53.89 -12.49 1.05
N ILE A 311 53.09 -13.22 1.82
CA ILE A 311 52.16 -12.67 2.81
C ILE A 311 52.62 -13.05 4.22
N ALA A 312 52.47 -12.11 5.15
CA ALA A 312 52.73 -12.34 6.56
C ALA A 312 51.69 -11.62 7.43
N GLY A 313 51.48 -12.11 8.64
CA GLY A 313 50.74 -11.33 9.64
C GLY A 313 51.59 -10.16 10.13
N CYS A 314 50.99 -8.98 10.28
CA CYS A 314 51.75 -7.83 10.77
C CYS A 314 52.06 -7.89 12.28
N ASP A 315 51.29 -8.67 13.03
CA ASP A 315 51.45 -8.91 14.47
C ASP A 315 51.64 -10.41 14.77
N ASN A 316 52.29 -10.73 15.90
CA ASN A 316 52.48 -12.12 16.40
C ASN A 316 51.17 -12.87 16.72
N VAL A 317 50.01 -12.21 16.60
CA VAL A 317 48.67 -12.74 16.89
C VAL A 317 48.15 -13.61 15.74
N ILE A 318 48.64 -13.39 14.52
CA ILE A 318 48.13 -14.06 13.33
C ILE A 318 48.68 -15.49 13.24
N LYS A 319 47.78 -16.47 13.34
CA LYS A 319 48.12 -17.89 13.18
C LYS A 319 48.33 -18.20 11.69
N GLN A 320 49.57 -18.07 11.24
CA GLN A 320 49.98 -18.52 9.92
C GLN A 320 50.02 -20.05 9.90
N THR A 321 49.15 -20.66 9.10
CA THR A 321 49.11 -22.13 8.95
C THR A 321 50.20 -22.61 8.00
N ASN A 322 50.51 -21.83 6.95
CA ASN A 322 51.62 -22.01 6.02
C ASN A 322 51.96 -20.70 5.27
N ASP A 323 52.95 -20.74 4.38
CA ASP A 323 53.42 -19.56 3.61
C ASP A 323 52.42 -19.03 2.56
N TRP A 324 51.34 -19.76 2.28
CA TRP A 324 50.39 -19.47 1.19
C TRP A 324 49.02 -18.99 1.69
N LEU A 325 48.74 -19.12 2.99
CA LEU A 325 47.42 -18.94 3.58
C LEU A 325 47.51 -18.26 4.95
N ILE A 326 46.74 -17.18 5.11
CA ILE A 326 46.49 -16.54 6.41
C ILE A 326 45.01 -16.71 6.77
N CYS A 327 44.74 -17.25 7.96
CA CYS A 327 43.38 -17.32 8.51
C CYS A 327 42.99 -15.99 9.18
N ILE A 328 41.79 -15.50 8.87
CA ILE A 328 41.20 -14.32 9.49
C ILE A 328 40.23 -14.78 10.58
N GLU A 329 40.34 -14.17 11.76
CA GLU A 329 39.42 -14.48 12.85
C GLU A 329 37.98 -14.09 12.49
N LYS A 330 37.01 -14.87 12.99
CA LYS A 330 35.59 -14.63 12.70
C LYS A 330 35.20 -13.24 13.21
N GLY A 331 34.60 -12.42 12.35
CA GLY A 331 34.16 -11.06 12.69
C GLY A 331 35.27 -10.01 12.56
N ARG A 332 36.40 -10.33 11.91
CA ARG A 332 37.45 -9.36 11.57
C ARG A 332 37.59 -9.14 10.08
N LYS A 333 37.98 -7.92 9.69
CA LYS A 333 38.27 -7.51 8.31
C LYS A 333 39.79 -7.53 8.07
N PRO A 334 40.30 -8.18 7.01
CA PRO A 334 41.71 -8.06 6.65
C PRO A 334 41.99 -6.69 6.03
N GLU A 335 43.10 -6.07 6.43
CA GLU A 335 43.54 -4.78 5.89
C GLU A 335 45.03 -4.82 5.56
N LEU A 336 45.43 -4.08 4.52
CA LEU A 336 46.84 -4.01 4.12
C LEU A 336 47.65 -3.27 5.18
N CYS A 337 48.73 -3.89 5.63
CA CYS A 337 49.58 -3.31 6.66
C CYS A 337 50.56 -2.26 6.10
N GLU A 338 50.89 -1.25 6.90
CA GLU A 338 51.91 -0.23 6.60
C GLU A 338 53.33 -0.82 6.41
N LEU A 339 53.62 -2.00 6.96
CA LEU A 339 54.89 -2.70 6.77
C LEU A 339 55.01 -3.42 5.40
N SER A 340 53.99 -3.31 4.54
CA SER A 340 54.01 -3.88 3.20
C SER A 340 55.08 -3.22 2.33
N SER A 341 55.78 -4.00 1.51
CA SER A 341 56.91 -3.52 0.72
C SER A 341 56.79 -3.94 -0.74
N PHE A 342 56.81 -2.96 -1.64
CA PHE A 342 56.68 -3.16 -3.08
C PHE A 342 57.93 -2.66 -3.79
N SER A 343 58.53 -3.51 -4.62
CA SER A 343 59.67 -3.14 -5.47
C SER A 343 59.38 -3.47 -6.93
N TYR A 344 59.79 -2.57 -7.82
CA TYR A 344 59.47 -2.65 -9.24
C TYR A 344 60.74 -2.72 -10.09
N SER A 345 60.67 -3.44 -11.21
CA SER A 345 61.79 -3.52 -12.16
C SER A 345 61.32 -3.55 -13.61
N LYS A 346 62.13 -2.98 -14.52
CA LYS A 346 61.97 -3.10 -15.98
C LYS A 346 63.16 -3.87 -16.53
N GLY A 347 62.97 -5.17 -16.77
CA GLY A 347 64.08 -6.09 -17.05
C GLY A 347 64.97 -6.26 -15.82
N SER A 348 66.25 -5.93 -15.91
CA SER A 348 67.20 -6.00 -14.79
C SER A 348 67.34 -4.68 -14.01
N LEU A 349 66.60 -3.63 -14.39
CA LEU A 349 66.72 -2.30 -13.77
C LEU A 349 65.70 -2.13 -12.64
N PRO A 350 66.13 -1.96 -11.37
CA PRO A 350 65.22 -1.58 -10.29
C PRO A 350 64.74 -0.14 -10.48
N LEU A 351 63.47 0.10 -10.20
CA LEU A 351 62.84 1.41 -10.29
C LEU A 351 62.68 2.02 -8.89
N ASN A 352 62.76 3.34 -8.82
CA ASN A 352 62.42 4.11 -7.62
C ASN A 352 61.07 4.78 -7.87
N ILE A 353 60.04 4.39 -7.13
CA ILE A 353 58.68 4.89 -7.28
C ILE A 353 58.54 6.24 -6.58
N ASN A 354 57.87 7.19 -7.22
CA ASN A 354 57.56 8.47 -6.61
C ASN A 354 56.21 8.41 -5.89
N ASP A 355 56.24 8.26 -4.57
CA ASP A 355 55.04 8.13 -3.73
C ASP A 355 54.06 9.29 -3.90
N LYS A 356 54.53 10.53 -4.16
CA LYS A 356 53.63 11.68 -4.36
C LYS A 356 52.75 11.52 -5.59
N LYS A 357 53.34 11.06 -6.70
CA LYS A 357 52.59 10.80 -7.94
C LYS A 357 51.64 9.62 -7.79
N VAL A 358 52.02 8.59 -7.03
CA VAL A 358 51.14 7.45 -6.73
C VAL A 358 49.90 7.94 -5.98
N GLN A 359 50.07 8.81 -4.98
CA GLN A 359 48.95 9.43 -4.27
C GLN A 359 48.07 10.29 -5.19
N GLU A 360 48.66 11.06 -6.11
CA GLU A 360 47.90 11.80 -7.15
C GLU A 360 47.06 10.86 -8.04
N TYR A 361 47.62 9.72 -8.45
CA TYR A 361 46.88 8.72 -9.22
C TYR A 361 45.78 8.03 -8.40
N LEU A 362 46.03 7.67 -7.14
CA LEU A 362 45.00 7.13 -6.24
C LEU A 362 43.84 8.12 -6.05
N GLN A 363 44.14 9.40 -5.85
CA GLN A 363 43.12 10.44 -5.78
C GLN A 363 42.33 10.59 -7.08
N THR A 364 43.00 10.45 -8.24
CA THR A 364 42.33 10.50 -9.55
C THR A 364 41.36 9.33 -9.70
N LEU A 365 41.78 8.12 -9.35
CA LEU A 365 40.91 6.93 -9.36
C LEU A 365 39.71 7.08 -8.41
N LYS A 366 39.92 7.62 -7.20
CA LYS A 366 38.83 7.91 -6.24
C LYS A 366 37.81 8.90 -6.82
N ARG A 367 38.27 9.96 -7.50
CA ARG A 367 37.39 10.95 -8.18
C ARG A 367 36.60 10.35 -9.34
N GLU A 368 37.20 9.47 -10.13
CA GLU A 368 36.51 8.78 -11.22
C GLU A 368 35.34 7.92 -10.68
N GLU A 369 35.55 7.23 -9.56
CA GLU A 369 34.51 6.44 -8.89
C GLU A 369 33.40 7.33 -8.31
N GLU A 370 33.74 8.47 -7.73
CA GLU A 370 32.75 9.45 -7.26
C GLU A 370 31.86 9.97 -8.41
N LEU A 371 32.43 10.23 -9.59
CA LEU A 371 31.66 10.67 -10.76
C LEU A 371 30.68 9.59 -11.24
N LEU A 372 31.10 8.32 -11.26
CA LEU A 372 30.22 7.20 -11.61
C LEU A 372 29.07 7.05 -10.62
N ARG A 373 29.34 7.24 -9.32
CA ARG A 373 28.29 7.21 -8.29
C ARG A 373 27.29 8.36 -8.45
N GLU A 374 27.76 9.56 -8.81
CA GLU A 374 26.88 10.70 -9.08
C GLU A 374 25.98 10.45 -10.31
N ASP A 375 26.51 9.83 -11.37
CA ASP A 375 25.71 9.37 -12.51
C ASP A 375 24.66 8.33 -12.10
N ALA A 376 25.08 7.32 -11.32
CA ALA A 376 24.20 6.28 -10.78
C ALA A 376 23.03 6.85 -9.97
N ARG A 377 23.28 7.89 -9.16
CA ARG A 377 22.27 8.59 -8.37
C ARG A 377 21.22 9.29 -9.22
N GLN A 378 21.62 9.90 -10.34
CA GLN A 378 20.71 10.67 -11.20
C GLN A 378 19.90 9.76 -12.14
N ASN A 379 20.48 8.65 -12.60
CA ASN A 379 19.92 7.82 -13.65
C ASN A 379 19.34 6.50 -13.10
N LYS A 380 18.23 6.60 -12.35
CA LYS A 380 17.58 5.46 -11.66
C LYS A 380 16.21 5.05 -12.20
N GLU A 381 15.59 5.88 -13.02
CA GLU A 381 14.21 5.69 -13.48
C GLU A 381 14.15 5.29 -14.95
N LEU A 382 13.15 4.47 -15.29
CA LEU A 382 12.77 4.24 -16.67
C LEU A 382 11.97 5.45 -17.17
N ALA A 383 12.34 5.94 -18.35
CA ALA A 383 11.56 6.97 -19.01
C ALA A 383 10.17 6.42 -19.36
N LEU A 384 9.13 7.11 -18.89
CA LEU A 384 7.77 6.85 -19.35
C LEU A 384 7.61 7.35 -20.79
N PRO A 385 6.81 6.64 -21.62
CA PRO A 385 6.51 7.13 -22.96
C PRO A 385 5.80 8.49 -22.86
N GLN A 386 6.17 9.42 -23.74
CA GLN A 386 5.51 10.71 -23.87
C GLN A 386 4.57 10.67 -25.07
N GLY A 387 3.29 10.89 -24.82
CA GLY A 387 2.26 11.00 -25.85
C GLY A 387 2.01 12.45 -26.26
N THR A 388 1.39 12.62 -27.42
CA THR A 388 0.86 13.91 -27.89
C THR A 388 -0.65 13.93 -27.70
N SER A 389 -1.16 14.95 -27.01
CA SER A 389 -2.61 15.10 -26.82
C SER A 389 -3.28 15.54 -28.12
N TYR A 390 -4.21 14.71 -28.60
CA TYR A 390 -5.05 14.99 -29.76
C TYR A 390 -6.52 15.19 -29.35
N ASP A 391 -7.23 16.01 -30.11
CA ASP A 391 -8.70 16.14 -30.00
C ASP A 391 -9.39 14.96 -30.69
N ILE A 392 -9.35 13.79 -30.03
CA ILE A 392 -9.92 12.55 -30.54
C ILE A 392 -11.44 12.51 -30.45
N ALA A 393 -12.04 13.37 -29.62
CA ALA A 393 -13.48 13.48 -29.42
C ALA A 393 -14.19 14.22 -30.55
N ASN A 394 -13.52 15.17 -31.21
CA ASN A 394 -14.15 16.05 -32.19
C ASN A 394 -14.85 15.29 -33.32
N TYR A 395 -16.16 15.43 -33.37
CA TYR A 395 -17.01 14.73 -34.32
C TYR A 395 -17.66 15.70 -35.31
N ALA A 396 -17.51 15.42 -36.60
CA ALA A 396 -18.20 16.11 -37.66
C ALA A 396 -19.42 15.31 -38.10
N THR A 397 -20.59 15.96 -38.13
CA THR A 397 -21.85 15.32 -38.54
C THR A 397 -21.76 14.71 -39.94
N ILE A 398 -22.24 13.47 -40.08
CA ILE A 398 -22.32 12.79 -41.39
C ILE A 398 -23.22 13.52 -42.38
N LEU A 399 -24.14 14.36 -41.89
CA LEU A 399 -25.05 15.14 -42.75
C LEU A 399 -24.29 16.03 -43.73
N ASN A 400 -23.10 16.50 -43.35
CA ASN A 400 -22.27 17.36 -44.19
C ASN A 400 -21.45 16.59 -45.24
N GLU A 401 -21.36 15.26 -45.12
CA GLU A 401 -20.66 14.40 -46.08
C GLU A 401 -21.57 13.96 -47.26
N PHE A 402 -22.88 14.16 -47.14
CA PHE A 402 -23.81 13.87 -48.23
C PHE A 402 -23.68 14.88 -49.38
N PRO A 403 -23.87 14.44 -50.65
CA PRO A 403 -23.92 15.36 -51.77
C PRO A 403 -24.99 16.44 -51.60
N ASP A 404 -24.69 17.67 -52.05
CA ASP A 404 -25.58 18.83 -51.91
C ASP A 404 -27.00 18.61 -52.46
N THR A 405 -27.15 17.70 -53.44
CA THR A 405 -28.45 17.35 -54.01
C THR A 405 -29.43 16.82 -52.98
N TYR A 406 -28.96 16.18 -51.91
CA TYR A 406 -29.81 15.66 -50.83
C TYR A 406 -30.38 16.78 -49.94
N GLY A 407 -29.73 17.94 -49.89
CA GLY A 407 -30.18 19.11 -49.13
C GLY A 407 -30.09 18.96 -47.61
N VAL A 408 -29.33 17.97 -47.13
CA VAL A 408 -29.20 17.65 -45.69
C VAL A 408 -28.00 18.31 -45.01
N GLY A 409 -26.93 18.62 -45.76
CA GLY A 409 -25.74 19.29 -45.24
C GLY A 409 -25.92 20.79 -44.98
N ILE A 410 -24.82 21.46 -44.61
CA ILE A 410 -24.80 22.87 -44.20
C ILE A 410 -25.32 23.84 -45.28
N SER A 411 -25.09 23.51 -46.55
CA SER A 411 -25.60 24.24 -47.73
C SER A 411 -27.14 24.28 -47.76
N GLY A 412 -27.79 23.26 -47.21
CA GLY A 412 -29.24 23.04 -47.32
C GLY A 412 -29.67 22.77 -48.76
N ILE A 413 -30.95 23.02 -49.05
CA ILE A 413 -31.51 22.79 -50.40
C ILE A 413 -30.99 23.86 -51.37
N ILE A 414 -30.21 23.44 -52.37
CA ILE A 414 -29.74 24.28 -53.47
C ILE A 414 -30.81 24.32 -54.58
N GLY A 415 -31.27 25.51 -54.96
CA GLY A 415 -32.24 25.71 -56.04
C GLY A 415 -33.63 26.14 -55.55
N ASN A 416 -34.69 25.69 -56.24
CA ASN A 416 -36.07 26.15 -56.00
C ASN A 416 -36.67 25.46 -54.77
N GLN A 417 -36.78 26.20 -53.66
CA GLN A 417 -37.38 25.72 -52.41
C GLN A 417 -38.89 25.55 -52.58
N ASN A 418 -39.40 24.35 -52.28
CA ASN A 418 -40.84 24.10 -52.17
C ASN A 418 -41.12 23.32 -50.87
N PRO A 419 -42.34 23.42 -50.30
CA PRO A 419 -42.65 22.80 -49.01
C PRO A 419 -42.46 21.28 -48.99
N GLU A 420 -42.70 20.60 -50.12
CA GLU A 420 -42.51 19.15 -50.24
C GLU A 420 -41.04 18.75 -50.16
N ARG A 421 -40.15 19.50 -50.84
CA ARG A 421 -38.70 19.26 -50.84
C ARG A 421 -38.10 19.54 -49.48
N GLU A 422 -38.57 20.57 -48.79
CA GLU A 422 -38.21 20.86 -47.40
C GLU A 422 -38.65 19.73 -46.48
N ALA A 423 -39.88 19.21 -46.61
CA ALA A 423 -40.37 18.10 -45.82
C ALA A 423 -39.55 16.81 -46.03
N LEU A 424 -39.21 16.47 -47.28
CA LEU A 424 -38.38 15.30 -47.61
C LEU A 424 -36.95 15.44 -47.05
N ALA A 425 -36.35 16.63 -47.16
CA ALA A 425 -35.03 16.88 -46.60
C ALA A 425 -35.04 16.77 -45.06
N LYS A 426 -36.09 17.30 -44.41
CA LYS A 426 -36.29 17.16 -42.96
C LYS A 426 -36.46 15.70 -42.54
N GLN A 427 -37.25 14.93 -43.29
CA GLN A 427 -37.44 13.49 -43.03
C GLN A 427 -36.11 12.73 -43.11
N LEU A 428 -35.30 12.98 -44.14
CA LEU A 428 -34.00 12.33 -44.29
C LEU A 428 -33.02 12.77 -43.19
N LYS A 429 -32.98 14.06 -42.84
CA LYS A 429 -32.19 14.54 -41.69
C LYS A 429 -32.58 13.79 -40.42
N GLY A 430 -33.88 13.72 -40.11
CA GLY A 430 -34.38 12.99 -38.95
C GLY A 430 -33.96 11.51 -38.93
N TYR A 431 -33.98 10.85 -40.09
CA TYR A 431 -33.52 9.46 -40.22
C TYR A 431 -32.00 9.31 -39.98
N LEU A 432 -31.19 10.24 -40.48
CA LEU A 432 -29.73 10.16 -40.37
C LEU A 432 -29.22 10.52 -38.97
N LEU A 433 -29.94 11.37 -38.23
CA LEU A 433 -29.58 11.79 -36.86
C LEU A 433 -29.40 10.59 -35.90
N PHE A 434 -30.13 9.49 -36.07
CA PHE A 434 -29.96 8.29 -35.26
C PHE A 434 -28.54 7.71 -35.37
N PHE A 435 -28.01 7.61 -36.59
CA PHE A 435 -26.66 7.10 -36.82
C PHE A 435 -25.60 8.12 -36.40
N ASP A 436 -25.88 9.40 -36.65
CA ASP A 436 -25.00 10.51 -36.31
C ASP A 436 -24.75 10.57 -34.80
N GLN A 437 -25.80 10.42 -33.98
CA GLN A 437 -25.69 10.40 -32.52
C GLN A 437 -24.91 9.20 -32.00
N ILE A 438 -25.14 8.01 -32.58
CA ILE A 438 -24.40 6.78 -32.20
C ILE A 438 -22.91 6.97 -32.45
N LEU A 439 -22.53 7.52 -33.62
CA LEU A 439 -21.15 7.81 -33.96
C LEU A 439 -20.55 8.85 -33.00
N ALA A 440 -21.26 9.96 -32.75
CA ALA A 440 -20.84 10.98 -31.78
C ALA A 440 -20.54 10.38 -30.39
N GLY A 441 -21.38 9.43 -29.95
CA GLY A 441 -21.18 8.64 -28.74
C GLY A 441 -19.87 7.84 -28.76
N TYR A 442 -19.58 7.11 -29.83
CA TYR A 442 -18.32 6.35 -29.95
C TYR A 442 -17.07 7.23 -29.89
N PHE A 443 -17.07 8.39 -30.56
CA PHE A 443 -15.94 9.33 -30.47
C PHE A 443 -15.77 9.89 -29.05
N LYS A 444 -16.89 10.17 -28.36
CA LYS A 444 -16.84 10.63 -26.97
C LYS A 444 -16.32 9.53 -26.03
N HIS A 445 -16.75 8.28 -26.25
CA HIS A 445 -16.26 7.13 -25.51
C HIS A 445 -14.75 6.97 -25.66
N LEU A 446 -14.23 7.11 -26.89
CA LEU A 446 -12.80 6.99 -27.17
C LEU A 446 -11.98 8.02 -26.37
N GLU A 447 -12.47 9.26 -26.27
CA GLU A 447 -11.86 10.30 -25.42
C GLU A 447 -11.83 9.90 -23.94
N LYS A 448 -12.94 9.31 -23.46
CA LYS A 448 -13.12 8.97 -22.04
C LYS A 448 -12.40 7.70 -21.60
N VAL A 449 -11.82 6.91 -22.50
CA VAL A 449 -11.05 5.69 -22.16
C VAL A 449 -9.98 5.96 -21.10
N LYS A 450 -9.25 7.07 -21.21
CA LYS A 450 -8.21 7.45 -20.24
C LYS A 450 -8.76 7.70 -18.84
N GLU A 451 -9.97 8.24 -18.72
CA GLU A 451 -10.61 8.48 -17.42
C GLU A 451 -11.22 7.19 -16.86
N ILE A 452 -11.79 6.34 -17.73
CA ILE A 452 -12.38 5.03 -17.34
C ILE A 452 -11.30 4.10 -16.76
N LEU A 453 -10.10 4.11 -17.33
CA LEU A 453 -8.97 3.28 -16.88
C LEU A 453 -8.20 3.91 -15.70
N SER A 454 -8.57 5.11 -15.26
CA SER A 454 -7.94 5.76 -14.12
C SER A 454 -8.41 5.16 -12.80
N VAL A 455 -7.46 4.87 -11.91
CA VAL A 455 -7.75 4.39 -10.55
C VAL A 455 -8.43 5.47 -9.70
N SER A 456 -8.03 6.73 -9.90
CA SER A 456 -8.54 7.90 -9.17
C SER A 456 -9.81 8.50 -9.78
N GLY A 457 -10.48 7.77 -10.67
CA GLY A 457 -11.62 8.27 -11.44
C GLY A 457 -12.79 8.68 -10.55
N ASN A 458 -13.14 9.97 -10.61
CA ASN A 458 -14.38 10.53 -10.05
C ASN A 458 -15.59 10.36 -10.98
N LEU A 459 -15.43 9.59 -12.07
CA LEU A 459 -16.48 9.38 -13.05
C LEU A 459 -17.65 8.68 -12.38
N LYS A 460 -18.84 9.29 -12.47
CA LYS A 460 -20.10 8.68 -12.01
C LYS A 460 -20.64 7.68 -13.02
N ARG A 461 -20.41 7.90 -14.32
CA ARG A 461 -20.94 7.10 -15.44
C ARG A 461 -19.85 6.33 -16.19
N THR A 462 -20.27 5.36 -16.99
CA THR A 462 -19.40 4.55 -17.87
C THR A 462 -19.80 4.64 -19.35
N TYR A 463 -20.97 5.19 -19.65
CA TYR A 463 -21.35 5.60 -20.99
C TYR A 463 -21.29 7.12 -21.15
N PHE A 464 -20.97 7.56 -22.37
CA PHE A 464 -20.71 8.95 -22.69
C PHE A 464 -21.23 9.29 -24.07
N THR A 465 -21.70 10.52 -24.24
CA THR A 465 -22.01 11.05 -25.56
C THR A 465 -21.77 12.55 -25.62
N GLN A 466 -21.86 13.10 -26.81
CA GLN A 466 -21.68 14.52 -27.06
C GLN A 466 -22.79 15.08 -27.92
N ALA A 467 -23.07 16.38 -27.74
CA ALA A 467 -24.04 17.08 -28.54
C ALA A 467 -23.62 17.17 -30.01
N LEU A 468 -24.55 16.88 -30.93
CA LEU A 468 -24.33 17.11 -32.35
C LEU A 468 -24.26 18.61 -32.64
N LYS A 469 -23.18 19.03 -33.30
CA LYS A 469 -22.90 20.44 -33.61
C LYS A 469 -23.03 20.71 -35.11
N ASN A 470 -23.25 21.98 -35.47
CA ASN A 470 -23.25 22.48 -36.85
C ASN A 470 -24.35 21.89 -37.77
N ILE A 471 -25.52 21.55 -37.22
CA ILE A 471 -26.67 21.06 -37.98
C ILE A 471 -27.68 22.18 -38.23
N LYS A 472 -27.89 22.54 -39.49
CA LYS A 472 -28.83 23.60 -39.89
C LYS A 472 -30.29 23.17 -39.69
N GLY A 473 -31.03 23.91 -38.88
CA GLY A 473 -32.46 23.66 -38.58
C GLY A 473 -32.67 22.49 -37.62
N PHE A 474 -31.70 22.22 -36.74
CA PHE A 474 -31.76 21.12 -35.77
C PHE A 474 -32.93 21.25 -34.78
N ASP A 475 -33.18 22.46 -34.26
CA ASP A 475 -34.28 22.76 -33.32
C ASP A 475 -35.68 22.50 -33.92
N GLU A 476 -35.77 22.40 -35.25
CA GLU A 476 -37.03 22.05 -35.94
C GLU A 476 -37.27 20.53 -36.02
N LEU A 477 -36.25 19.71 -35.70
CA LEU A 477 -36.28 18.25 -35.79
C LEU A 477 -36.32 17.57 -34.43
N VAL A 478 -35.59 18.11 -33.45
CA VAL A 478 -35.48 17.56 -32.09
C VAL A 478 -35.80 18.67 -31.09
N SER A 479 -36.78 18.42 -30.21
CA SER A 479 -37.09 19.27 -29.07
C SER A 479 -36.36 18.79 -27.83
N ASP A 480 -36.12 19.70 -26.87
CA ASP A 480 -35.58 19.37 -25.55
C ASP A 480 -34.20 18.68 -25.58
N TYR A 481 -33.36 19.03 -26.56
CA TYR A 481 -32.02 18.47 -26.72
C TYR A 481 -30.95 19.35 -26.05
N PRO A 482 -30.20 18.86 -25.04
CA PRO A 482 -29.16 19.63 -24.36
C PRO A 482 -27.92 19.85 -25.25
N VAL A 483 -27.90 20.94 -26.03
CA VAL A 483 -26.77 21.26 -26.93
C VAL A 483 -25.54 21.77 -26.16
N GLY A 484 -25.74 22.40 -25.01
CA GLY A 484 -24.69 23.06 -24.24
C GLY A 484 -24.06 22.23 -23.14
N ASN A 485 -24.58 21.02 -22.89
CA ASN A 485 -24.19 20.19 -21.75
C ASN A 485 -24.20 18.70 -22.15
N ASP A 486 -23.02 18.17 -22.46
CA ASP A 486 -22.84 16.78 -22.85
C ASP A 486 -23.20 15.80 -21.70
N ASP A 487 -23.05 16.23 -20.45
CA ASP A 487 -23.39 15.39 -19.29
C ASP A 487 -24.91 15.21 -19.16
N GLU A 488 -25.68 16.30 -19.26
CA GLU A 488 -27.15 16.26 -19.23
C GLU A 488 -27.72 15.43 -20.40
N LEU A 489 -27.11 15.56 -21.59
CA LEU A 489 -27.48 14.74 -22.74
C LEU A 489 -27.18 13.25 -22.51
N THR A 490 -26.04 12.95 -21.89
CA THR A 490 -25.66 11.57 -21.58
C THR A 490 -26.62 10.96 -20.58
N ASP A 491 -27.03 11.69 -19.54
CA ASP A 491 -28.00 11.21 -18.56
C ASP A 491 -29.35 10.93 -19.25
N ALA A 492 -29.83 11.87 -20.07
CA ALA A 492 -31.06 11.70 -20.83
C ALA A 492 -31.08 10.49 -21.78
N LEU A 493 -29.92 10.04 -22.29
CA LEU A 493 -29.82 8.95 -23.26
C LEU A 493 -29.40 7.61 -22.67
N TYR A 494 -28.58 7.61 -21.60
CA TYR A 494 -27.89 6.42 -21.12
C TYR A 494 -28.11 6.11 -19.64
N GLU A 495 -28.68 7.00 -18.82
CA GLU A 495 -28.84 6.76 -17.37
C GLU A 495 -29.51 5.41 -17.07
N GLU A 496 -30.65 5.10 -17.72
CA GLU A 496 -31.35 3.82 -17.51
C GLU A 496 -30.60 2.59 -18.06
N LEU A 497 -29.61 2.79 -18.93
CA LEU A 497 -28.83 1.73 -19.58
C LEU A 497 -27.45 1.52 -18.94
N ASP A 498 -26.96 2.51 -18.18
CA ASP A 498 -25.63 2.52 -17.59
C ASP A 498 -25.65 1.94 -16.18
N ASN A 499 -25.46 0.62 -16.06
CA ASN A 499 -25.13 0.02 -14.76
C ASN A 499 -23.68 0.36 -14.38
N SER A 500 -23.49 1.63 -13.97
CA SER A 500 -22.18 2.23 -13.81
C SER A 500 -21.35 1.54 -12.72
N VAL A 501 -22.01 1.10 -11.63
CA VAL A 501 -21.37 0.42 -10.49
C VAL A 501 -20.87 -0.96 -10.89
N GLU A 502 -21.68 -1.76 -11.59
CA GLU A 502 -21.30 -3.10 -12.04
C GLU A 502 -20.12 -3.03 -13.02
N ARG A 503 -20.22 -2.16 -14.03
CA ARG A 503 -19.20 -2.03 -15.07
C ARG A 503 -17.87 -1.48 -14.52
N LYS A 504 -17.91 -0.52 -13.59
CA LYS A 504 -16.68 -0.07 -12.92
C LYS A 504 -16.07 -1.17 -12.06
N ASN A 505 -16.87 -2.00 -11.39
CA ASN A 505 -16.36 -3.13 -10.64
C ASN A 505 -15.56 -4.09 -11.55
N GLU A 506 -16.06 -4.40 -12.75
CA GLU A 506 -15.32 -5.21 -13.73
C GLU A 506 -13.99 -4.56 -14.17
N ILE A 507 -13.99 -3.24 -14.39
CA ILE A 507 -12.79 -2.49 -14.77
C ILE A 507 -11.77 -2.52 -13.63
N LEU A 508 -12.20 -2.25 -12.40
CA LEU A 508 -11.31 -2.30 -11.23
C LEU A 508 -10.79 -3.71 -10.98
N ASP A 509 -11.60 -4.75 -11.16
CA ASP A 509 -11.14 -6.14 -11.06
C ASP A 509 -10.07 -6.44 -12.12
N HIS A 510 -10.23 -5.92 -13.33
CA HIS A 510 -9.18 -6.00 -14.35
C HIS A 510 -7.89 -5.29 -13.92
N LEU A 511 -7.98 -4.08 -13.37
CA LEU A 511 -6.82 -3.32 -12.89
C LEU A 511 -6.13 -4.00 -11.70
N ILE A 512 -6.89 -4.48 -10.72
CA ILE A 512 -6.40 -5.23 -9.55
C ILE A 512 -5.70 -6.52 -9.99
N SER A 513 -6.24 -7.22 -11.00
CA SER A 513 -5.67 -8.48 -11.50
C SER A 513 -4.25 -8.33 -12.05
N ARG A 514 -3.84 -7.12 -12.49
CA ARG A 514 -2.47 -6.83 -12.94
C ARG A 514 -1.44 -7.05 -11.84
N PHE A 515 -1.88 -6.97 -10.58
CA PHE A 515 -1.05 -7.20 -9.39
C PHE A 515 -1.30 -8.58 -8.75
N ALA A 516 -2.04 -9.46 -9.43
CA ALA A 516 -2.44 -10.78 -8.96
C ALA A 516 -3.26 -10.78 -7.65
N GLU A 517 -3.96 -9.69 -7.37
CA GLU A 517 -4.84 -9.55 -6.20
C GLU A 517 -6.30 -9.90 -6.57
N THR A 518 -7.13 -10.23 -5.58
CA THR A 518 -8.55 -10.56 -5.79
C THR A 518 -9.41 -10.14 -4.60
N PHE A 519 -10.59 -9.58 -4.89
CA PHE A 519 -11.59 -9.16 -3.91
C PHE A 519 -12.82 -10.08 -3.90
N SER A 520 -12.73 -11.27 -4.51
CA SER A 520 -13.90 -12.14 -4.73
C SER A 520 -14.60 -12.56 -3.42
N ASP A 521 -13.82 -13.06 -2.45
CA ASP A 521 -14.36 -13.51 -1.16
C ASP A 521 -14.94 -12.35 -0.36
N TYR A 522 -14.24 -11.21 -0.36
CA TYR A 522 -14.71 -9.96 0.26
C TYR A 522 -16.04 -9.50 -0.36
N THR A 523 -16.13 -9.47 -1.69
CA THR A 523 -17.32 -9.02 -2.43
C THR A 523 -18.52 -9.92 -2.10
N PHE A 524 -18.33 -11.23 -2.09
CA PHE A 524 -19.38 -12.19 -1.75
C PHE A 524 -19.91 -11.96 -0.33
N LEU A 525 -19.01 -11.79 0.63
CA LEU A 525 -19.36 -11.55 2.03
C LEU A 525 -20.08 -10.21 2.19
N MET A 526 -19.62 -9.15 1.54
CA MET A 526 -20.26 -7.83 1.58
C MET A 526 -21.66 -7.87 0.98
N LYS A 527 -21.88 -8.61 -0.11
CA LYS A 527 -23.24 -8.85 -0.67
C LYS A 527 -24.16 -9.55 0.32
N SER A 528 -23.63 -10.52 1.08
CA SER A 528 -24.39 -11.18 2.13
C SER A 528 -24.73 -10.24 3.30
N LEU A 529 -23.86 -9.28 3.62
CA LEU A 529 -24.03 -8.37 4.75
C LEU A 529 -24.86 -7.13 4.43
N TYR A 530 -24.76 -6.57 3.22
CA TYR A 530 -25.32 -5.26 2.85
C TYR A 530 -26.29 -5.30 1.65
N GLY A 531 -26.49 -6.45 1.01
CA GLY A 531 -27.41 -6.57 -0.11
C GLY A 531 -26.96 -5.74 -1.31
N LYS A 532 -27.84 -4.87 -1.83
CA LYS A 532 -27.63 -4.13 -3.09
C LYS A 532 -26.50 -3.09 -3.02
N SER A 533 -26.37 -2.35 -1.92
CA SER A 533 -25.33 -1.31 -1.79
C SER A 533 -23.91 -1.86 -1.59
N ALA A 534 -23.78 -3.18 -1.43
CA ALA A 534 -22.49 -3.84 -1.31
C ALA A 534 -21.58 -3.51 -2.49
N ASP A 535 -22.14 -3.39 -3.71
CA ASP A 535 -21.35 -3.15 -4.92
C ASP A 535 -20.68 -1.77 -4.91
N GLU A 536 -21.32 -0.73 -4.38
CA GLU A 536 -20.75 0.62 -4.25
C GLU A 536 -19.68 0.68 -3.12
N ILE A 537 -19.93 0.02 -1.99
CA ILE A 537 -18.96 -0.05 -0.88
C ILE A 537 -17.71 -0.83 -1.32
N VAL A 538 -17.91 -1.96 -2.01
CA VAL A 538 -16.83 -2.77 -2.58
C VAL A 538 -16.06 -1.96 -3.62
N LEU A 539 -16.75 -1.20 -4.47
CA LEU A 539 -16.11 -0.31 -5.45
C LEU A 539 -15.17 0.69 -4.78
N SER A 540 -15.65 1.42 -3.77
CA SER A 540 -14.84 2.37 -3.00
C SER A 540 -13.63 1.70 -2.34
N ASN A 541 -13.81 0.52 -1.75
CA ASN A 541 -12.71 -0.22 -1.12
C ASN A 541 -11.66 -0.71 -2.13
N LYS A 542 -12.08 -1.15 -3.33
CA LYS A 542 -11.17 -1.50 -4.43
C LYS A 542 -10.37 -0.28 -4.91
N GLN A 543 -11.02 0.89 -5.05
CA GLN A 543 -10.35 2.13 -5.42
C GLN A 543 -9.31 2.55 -4.38
N ASN A 544 -9.69 2.55 -3.09
CA ASN A 544 -8.76 2.87 -2.00
C ASN A 544 -7.57 1.89 -1.95
N PHE A 545 -7.82 0.59 -2.15
CA PHE A 545 -6.77 -0.41 -2.20
C PHE A 545 -5.79 -0.18 -3.37
N LEU A 546 -6.29 0.11 -4.56
CA LEU A 546 -5.45 0.40 -5.73
C LEU A 546 -4.68 1.72 -5.59
N ASN A 547 -5.32 2.78 -5.10
CA ASN A 547 -4.70 4.09 -4.88
C ASN A 547 -3.52 3.99 -3.90
N GLU A 548 -3.63 3.16 -2.88
CA GLU A 548 -2.58 2.96 -1.88
C GLU A 548 -1.63 1.79 -2.21
N TYR A 549 -1.84 1.09 -3.33
CA TYR A 549 -1.24 -0.22 -3.60
C TYR A 549 0.29 -0.20 -3.59
N ALA A 550 0.92 0.88 -4.05
CA ALA A 550 2.38 1.03 -3.98
C ALA A 550 2.90 0.84 -2.54
N SER A 551 2.26 1.48 -1.56
CA SER A 551 2.60 1.30 -0.15
C SER A 551 2.19 -0.07 0.39
N LEU A 552 0.99 -0.54 0.05
CA LEU A 552 0.47 -1.84 0.53
C LEU A 552 1.31 -3.02 0.03
N SER A 553 1.90 -2.91 -1.16
CA SER A 553 2.74 -3.95 -1.74
C SER A 553 4.17 -3.89 -1.19
N LYS A 554 4.77 -2.70 -1.14
CA LYS A 554 6.17 -2.51 -0.74
C LYS A 554 6.39 -2.71 0.76
N ASP A 555 5.46 -2.23 1.58
CA ASP A 555 5.64 -2.11 3.03
C ASP A 555 5.18 -3.34 3.83
N ARG A 556 4.74 -4.45 3.19
CA ARG A 556 4.12 -5.62 3.86
C ARG A 556 4.82 -6.10 5.13
N GLY A 557 6.16 -6.15 5.11
CA GLY A 557 6.97 -6.66 6.20
C GLY A 557 7.31 -5.66 7.31
N THR A 558 6.93 -4.38 7.18
CA THR A 558 7.35 -3.35 8.15
C THR A 558 6.65 -3.50 9.49
N GLY A 559 7.40 -3.36 10.57
CA GLY A 559 6.91 -3.25 11.94
C GLY A 559 6.71 -1.78 12.36
N TYR A 560 6.18 -1.60 13.57
CA TYR A 560 5.96 -0.26 14.13
C TYR A 560 7.29 0.50 14.35
N ASN A 561 7.35 1.77 13.95
CA ASN A 561 8.52 2.61 14.22
C ASN A 561 8.38 3.28 15.58
N TYR A 562 8.96 2.64 16.60
CA TYR A 562 8.90 3.14 17.97
C TYR A 562 9.85 4.31 18.25
N THR A 563 10.68 4.76 17.30
CA THR A 563 11.60 5.89 17.51
C THR A 563 10.98 7.26 17.23
N LEU A 564 9.75 7.28 16.70
CA LEU A 564 8.99 8.51 16.48
C LEU A 564 8.29 8.93 17.78
N PHE A 565 8.56 10.15 18.24
CA PHE A 565 8.12 10.65 19.55
C PHE A 565 7.26 11.92 19.47
N GLY A 566 6.97 12.43 18.27
CA GLY A 566 6.02 13.53 18.10
C GLY A 566 4.64 13.11 18.60
N GLU A 567 3.88 14.04 19.18
CA GLU A 567 2.52 13.71 19.67
C GLU A 567 1.61 13.19 18.54
N SER A 568 1.84 13.64 17.30
CA SER A 568 1.18 13.16 16.08
C SER A 568 1.68 11.80 15.57
N ASP A 569 2.76 11.26 16.13
CA ASP A 569 3.40 10.02 15.65
C ASP A 569 3.07 8.80 16.51
N ILE A 570 2.40 9.01 17.65
CA ILE A 570 2.11 7.97 18.66
C ILE A 570 0.64 7.53 18.59
N TRP A 571 -0.29 8.46 18.41
CA TRP A 571 -1.74 8.18 18.41
C TRP A 571 -2.45 9.06 17.38
N ASN A 572 -3.52 8.52 16.79
CA ASN A 572 -4.19 9.06 15.60
C ASN A 572 -3.22 9.24 14.42
N THR A 573 -2.40 8.21 14.16
CA THR A 573 -1.28 8.25 13.23
C THR A 573 -1.29 7.08 12.26
N ASP A 574 -0.57 7.22 11.14
CA ASP A 574 -0.30 6.17 10.16
C ASP A 574 0.97 5.35 10.50
N ASN A 575 1.63 5.64 11.61
CA ASN A 575 2.73 4.83 12.14
C ASN A 575 2.21 3.48 12.66
N ILE A 576 1.90 2.57 11.74
CA ILE A 576 1.44 1.21 12.03
C ILE A 576 2.26 0.22 11.21
N SER A 577 2.19 -1.08 11.56
CA SER A 577 2.86 -2.11 10.76
C SER A 577 2.26 -2.18 9.35
N GLY A 578 3.08 -2.47 8.34
CA GLY A 578 2.61 -2.59 6.96
C GLY A 578 1.63 -3.75 6.77
N ALA A 579 1.81 -4.84 7.53
CA ALA A 579 0.85 -5.94 7.60
C ALA A 579 -0.51 -5.45 8.13
N GLN A 580 -0.55 -4.69 9.22
CA GLN A 580 -1.77 -4.10 9.78
C GLN A 580 -2.48 -3.20 8.75
N LYS A 581 -1.72 -2.32 8.07
CA LYS A 581 -2.25 -1.45 7.02
C LYS A 581 -2.90 -2.24 5.88
N ARG A 582 -2.19 -3.25 5.36
CA ARG A 582 -2.67 -4.10 4.27
C ARG A 582 -3.89 -4.93 4.65
N ILE A 583 -3.85 -5.58 5.82
CA ILE A 583 -4.99 -6.33 6.34
C ILE A 583 -6.20 -5.41 6.47
N ALA A 584 -6.04 -4.21 7.05
CA ALA A 584 -7.13 -3.26 7.19
C ALA A 584 -7.82 -2.94 5.85
N ARG A 585 -7.04 -2.72 4.78
CA ARG A 585 -7.60 -2.48 3.43
C ARG A 585 -8.28 -3.71 2.82
N LEU A 586 -7.72 -4.91 3.00
CA LEU A 586 -8.35 -6.17 2.53
C LEU A 586 -9.63 -6.52 3.29
N LEU A 587 -9.76 -6.05 4.53
CA LEU A 587 -10.99 -6.14 5.31
C LEU A 587 -11.96 -4.99 5.02
N GLY A 588 -11.60 -4.01 4.18
CA GLY A 588 -12.41 -2.82 3.93
C GLY A 588 -12.59 -1.94 5.16
N ILE A 589 -11.62 -1.90 6.07
CA ILE A 589 -11.58 -0.94 7.18
C ILE A 589 -11.20 0.43 6.59
N LYS A 590 -12.09 1.41 6.76
CA LYS A 590 -11.96 2.75 6.17
C LYS A 590 -10.81 3.55 6.76
N ASN A 591 -10.67 3.54 8.09
CA ASN A 591 -9.63 4.23 8.82
C ASN A 591 -8.81 3.20 9.61
N TYR A 592 -7.53 3.07 9.28
CA TYR A 592 -6.59 2.16 9.95
C TYR A 592 -5.63 2.92 10.88
N THR A 593 -5.79 4.24 11.05
CA THR A 593 -4.92 5.03 11.92
C THR A 593 -5.03 4.50 13.35
N GLN A 594 -3.89 4.46 14.04
CA GLN A 594 -3.77 4.00 15.43
C GLN A 594 -4.58 4.89 16.38
N ARG A 595 -5.87 4.61 16.58
CA ARG A 595 -6.80 5.51 17.29
C ARG A 595 -7.61 4.75 18.34
N SER A 596 -8.40 5.48 19.13
CA SER A 596 -9.33 4.87 20.07
C SER A 596 -10.66 4.56 19.38
N VAL A 597 -11.12 3.32 19.49
CA VAL A 597 -12.44 2.88 19.01
C VAL A 597 -13.36 2.41 20.13
N SER A 598 -12.82 2.23 21.35
CA SER A 598 -13.60 1.95 22.56
C SER A 598 -14.68 3.00 22.85
N GLN A 599 -14.45 4.26 22.45
CA GLN A 599 -15.44 5.32 22.49
C GLN A 599 -16.37 5.24 21.28
N SER A 600 -17.34 4.32 21.34
CA SER A 600 -18.31 4.12 20.26
C SER A 600 -19.22 5.36 20.08
N PRO A 601 -19.54 5.76 18.84
CA PRO A 601 -20.62 6.71 18.54
C PRO A 601 -22.01 6.17 18.95
N VAL A 602 -22.13 4.86 19.22
CA VAL A 602 -23.34 4.20 19.66
C VAL A 602 -23.39 4.14 21.19
N LEU A 603 -24.52 4.54 21.73
CA LEU A 603 -24.82 4.50 23.16
C LEU A 603 -26.02 3.59 23.42
N ILE A 604 -25.83 2.57 24.25
CA ILE A 604 -26.91 1.72 24.74
C ILE A 604 -27.22 2.11 26.19
N THR A 605 -28.43 2.58 26.45
CA THR A 605 -28.89 2.97 27.79
C THR A 605 -29.75 1.87 28.39
N LYS A 606 -29.30 1.36 29.55
CA LYS A 606 -30.08 0.45 30.40
C LYS A 606 -30.89 1.26 31.42
N THR A 607 -32.21 1.09 31.41
CA THR A 607 -33.14 1.69 32.39
C THR A 607 -33.81 0.59 33.20
N LEU A 608 -33.78 0.72 34.53
CA LEU A 608 -34.45 -0.21 35.45
C LEU A 608 -35.84 0.32 35.80
N ASN A 609 -36.88 -0.43 35.41
CA ASN A 609 -38.26 -0.18 35.82
C ASN A 609 -38.67 -1.25 36.84
N GLY A 610 -38.39 -1.01 38.13
CA GLY A 610 -38.48 -2.05 39.16
C GLY A 610 -37.37 -3.10 38.97
N ASP A 611 -37.72 -4.39 38.99
CA ASP A 611 -36.78 -5.50 38.75
C ASP A 611 -36.53 -5.80 37.27
N LYS A 612 -37.22 -5.10 36.35
CA LYS A 612 -37.10 -5.33 34.90
C LYS A 612 -36.16 -4.31 34.28
N ALA A 613 -35.09 -4.81 33.68
CA ALA A 613 -34.22 -4.01 32.83
C ALA A 613 -34.88 -3.77 31.47
N SER A 614 -34.69 -2.58 30.94
CA SER A 614 -35.09 -2.19 29.60
C SER A 614 -33.95 -1.45 28.93
N TYR A 615 -33.74 -1.68 27.63
CA TYR A 615 -32.60 -1.20 26.87
C TYR A 615 -33.08 -0.33 25.72
N THR A 616 -32.45 0.83 25.53
CA THR A 616 -32.66 1.73 24.39
C THR A 616 -31.31 2.09 23.81
N TRP A 617 -31.26 2.53 22.55
CA TRP A 617 -30.00 2.89 21.90
C TRP A 617 -30.11 4.21 21.15
N LYS A 618 -28.98 4.90 21.02
CA LYS A 618 -28.81 6.14 20.26
C LYS A 618 -27.48 6.11 19.51
N ILE A 619 -27.43 6.68 18.33
CA ILE A 619 -26.20 6.89 17.55
C ILE A 619 -25.96 8.40 17.48
N LYS A 620 -24.74 8.81 17.79
CA LYS A 620 -24.31 10.21 17.74
C LYS A 620 -23.33 10.43 16.59
N ASP A 621 -23.27 11.66 16.08
CA ASP A 621 -22.19 12.13 15.21
C ASP A 621 -20.99 12.65 16.02
N ALA A 622 -19.94 13.08 15.33
CA ALA A 622 -18.75 13.68 15.94
C ALA A 622 -19.04 14.98 16.73
N ALA A 623 -20.15 15.68 16.43
CA ALA A 623 -20.62 16.87 17.13
C ALA A 623 -21.55 16.55 18.32
N ASN A 624 -21.68 15.27 18.68
CA ASN A 624 -22.58 14.75 19.73
C ASN A 624 -24.08 14.93 19.45
N ASN A 625 -24.48 15.23 18.22
CA ASN A 625 -25.90 15.26 17.83
C ASN A 625 -26.42 13.83 17.66
N ILE A 626 -27.66 13.58 18.09
CA ILE A 626 -28.30 12.29 17.89
C ILE A 626 -28.73 12.16 16.43
N ILE A 627 -28.10 11.23 15.72
CA ILE A 627 -28.46 10.87 14.35
C ILE A 627 -29.60 9.86 14.36
N LEU A 628 -29.51 8.76 15.11
CA LEU A 628 -30.61 7.79 15.22
C LEU A 628 -30.88 7.38 16.65
N SER A 629 -32.11 6.94 16.89
CA SER A 629 -32.52 6.41 18.17
C SER A 629 -33.57 5.33 18.05
N SER A 630 -33.56 4.40 19.00
CA SER A 630 -34.59 3.37 19.15
C SER A 630 -35.94 3.99 19.50
N ILE A 631 -37.03 3.49 18.90
CA ILE A 631 -38.40 3.94 19.21
C ILE A 631 -38.99 3.20 20.42
N LYS A 632 -38.58 1.95 20.60
CA LYS A 632 -39.08 1.05 21.64
C LYS A 632 -37.94 0.67 22.57
N SER A 633 -38.27 0.27 23.79
CA SER A 633 -37.31 -0.35 24.70
C SER A 633 -37.36 -1.87 24.58
N TYR A 634 -36.20 -2.51 24.79
CA TYR A 634 -36.01 -3.95 24.67
C TYR A 634 -35.72 -4.57 26.03
N GLU A 635 -36.20 -5.79 26.30
CA GLU A 635 -35.96 -6.45 27.60
C GLU A 635 -34.53 -6.96 27.76
N VAL A 636 -33.84 -7.24 26.65
CA VAL A 636 -32.46 -7.74 26.61
C VAL A 636 -31.62 -6.90 25.66
N GLU A 637 -30.35 -6.68 26.05
CA GLU A 637 -29.39 -5.88 25.30
C GLU A 637 -29.12 -6.41 23.89
N TYR A 638 -29.09 -7.74 23.75
CA TYR A 638 -28.93 -8.39 22.45
C TYR A 638 -30.04 -7.99 21.46
N ALA A 639 -31.29 -7.89 21.91
CA ALA A 639 -32.40 -7.48 21.06
C ALA A 639 -32.29 -6.00 20.64
N ALA A 640 -31.82 -5.14 21.56
CA ALA A 640 -31.51 -3.74 21.25
C ALA A 640 -30.38 -3.64 20.20
N THR A 641 -29.31 -4.42 20.37
CA THR A 641 -28.18 -4.48 19.44
C THR A 641 -28.57 -5.02 18.07
N LYS A 642 -29.39 -6.08 18.02
CA LYS A 642 -29.93 -6.61 16.75
C LYS A 642 -30.75 -5.53 16.02
N ASN A 643 -31.61 -4.81 16.73
CA ASN A 643 -32.41 -3.73 16.15
C ASN A 643 -31.58 -2.53 15.69
N LEU A 644 -30.53 -2.16 16.44
CA LEU A 644 -29.55 -1.14 16.04
C LEU A 644 -28.85 -1.53 14.74
N ASN A 645 -28.30 -2.75 14.70
CA ASN A 645 -27.59 -3.30 13.55
C ASN A 645 -28.51 -3.34 12.32
N GLU A 646 -29.78 -3.72 12.50
CA GLU A 646 -30.81 -3.65 11.46
C GLU A 646 -31.00 -2.20 10.99
N ALA A 647 -31.18 -1.22 11.89
CA ALA A 647 -31.36 0.17 11.50
C ALA A 647 -30.17 0.76 10.72
N ILE A 648 -28.95 0.37 11.07
CA ILE A 648 -27.73 0.73 10.33
C ILE A 648 -27.75 0.09 8.94
N TYR A 649 -28.03 -1.21 8.86
CA TYR A 649 -28.16 -1.94 7.59
C TYR A 649 -29.19 -1.29 6.67
N GLN A 650 -30.36 -0.92 7.20
CA GLN A 650 -31.46 -0.30 6.45
C GLN A 650 -31.08 1.04 5.81
N ILE A 651 -30.13 1.78 6.38
CA ILE A 651 -29.63 3.05 5.82
C ILE A 651 -28.48 2.78 4.84
N ILE A 652 -27.55 1.88 5.20
CA ILE A 652 -26.40 1.55 4.35
C ILE A 652 -26.84 0.92 3.04
N GLN A 653 -27.97 0.20 3.00
CA GLN A 653 -28.51 -0.40 1.77
C GLN A 653 -29.13 0.59 0.78
N ILE A 654 -29.23 1.87 1.15
CA ILE A 654 -29.72 2.93 0.25
C ILE A 654 -28.60 3.32 -0.71
N ASP A 655 -28.81 3.00 -1.99
CA ASP A 655 -27.96 3.37 -3.11
C ASP A 655 -27.90 4.90 -3.28
N GLU A 656 -26.72 5.45 -3.63
CA GLU A 656 -26.51 6.90 -3.64
C GLU A 656 -27.21 7.57 -4.84
N GLU A 657 -27.26 6.88 -5.97
CA GLU A 657 -27.92 7.35 -7.18
C GLU A 657 -29.45 7.31 -7.01
N ASP A 658 -29.98 6.20 -6.49
CA ASP A 658 -31.39 6.09 -6.12
C ASP A 658 -31.78 7.19 -5.10
N LEU A 659 -30.89 7.48 -4.14
CA LEU A 659 -31.11 8.51 -3.14
C LEU A 659 -31.28 9.90 -3.76
N GLU A 660 -30.35 10.35 -4.60
CA GLU A 660 -30.44 11.68 -5.21
C GLU A 660 -31.67 11.80 -6.13
N ASN A 661 -31.94 10.75 -6.91
CA ASN A 661 -33.13 10.69 -7.78
C ASN A 661 -34.45 10.81 -7.00
N GLU A 662 -34.55 10.14 -5.85
CA GLU A 662 -35.73 10.25 -4.97
C GLU A 662 -35.79 11.61 -4.25
N LEU A 663 -34.65 12.18 -3.86
CA LEU A 663 -34.59 13.50 -3.22
C LEU A 663 -35.01 14.64 -4.16
N GLU A 664 -34.71 14.55 -5.46
CA GLU A 664 -35.17 15.53 -6.45
C GLU A 664 -36.69 15.49 -6.62
N LYS A 665 -37.27 14.28 -6.67
CA LYS A 665 -38.71 14.05 -6.81
C LYS A 665 -39.50 14.33 -5.54
N LEU A 666 -38.84 14.39 -4.38
CA LEU A 666 -39.48 14.57 -3.09
C LEU A 666 -40.21 15.93 -2.99
N GLY A 667 -41.54 15.86 -2.89
CA GLY A 667 -42.46 16.99 -2.66
C GLY A 667 -43.13 16.97 -1.28
N ALA A 668 -44.24 17.71 -1.12
CA ALA A 668 -45.00 17.73 0.12
C ALA A 668 -45.75 16.41 0.34
N CYS A 669 -45.47 15.72 1.44
CA CYS A 669 -46.04 14.40 1.77
C CYS A 669 -47.50 14.52 2.24
N GLU A 670 -48.46 14.54 1.31
CA GLU A 670 -49.88 14.77 1.58
C GLU A 670 -50.51 13.74 2.56
N ASP A 671 -49.99 12.50 2.63
CA ASP A 671 -50.51 11.39 3.46
C ASP A 671 -49.59 10.94 4.61
N ASN A 672 -48.53 11.70 4.94
CA ASN A 672 -47.61 11.34 6.04
C ASN A 672 -46.87 9.98 5.88
N LYS A 673 -46.75 9.53 4.62
CA LYS A 673 -46.05 8.32 4.18
C LYS A 673 -45.36 8.56 2.84
N CYS A 674 -44.20 9.22 2.86
CA CYS A 674 -43.29 9.21 1.72
C CYS A 674 -42.10 8.32 2.06
N PHE A 675 -41.65 7.51 1.11
CA PHE A 675 -40.51 6.63 1.33
C PHE A 675 -39.35 7.08 0.45
N ILE A 676 -38.14 7.06 1.01
CA ILE A 676 -36.87 7.11 0.29
C ILE A 676 -36.12 5.86 0.72
N GLY A 677 -36.07 4.86 -0.14
CA GLY A 677 -35.67 3.50 0.26
C GLY A 677 -36.47 3.01 1.47
N ASN A 678 -35.76 2.73 2.57
CA ASN A 678 -36.34 2.29 3.84
C ASN A 678 -36.45 3.40 4.90
N MET A 679 -36.43 4.67 4.46
CA MET A 679 -36.75 5.84 5.29
C MET A 679 -38.16 6.33 4.98
N ASN A 680 -39.02 6.36 5.99
CA ASN A 680 -40.36 6.92 5.95
C ASN A 680 -40.35 8.37 6.46
N ILE A 681 -40.59 9.32 5.57
CA ILE A 681 -40.67 10.75 5.88
C ILE A 681 -41.99 11.05 6.57
N ARG A 682 -41.91 11.79 7.67
CA ARG A 682 -43.03 12.17 8.53
C ARG A 682 -43.15 13.69 8.60
N PHE A 683 -44.38 14.16 8.52
CA PHE A 683 -44.75 15.55 8.71
C PHE A 683 -45.49 15.73 10.03
N SER A 684 -44.92 16.55 10.90
CA SER A 684 -45.55 16.97 12.15
C SER A 684 -46.51 18.13 11.88
N GLY A 685 -47.65 18.20 12.59
CA GLY A 685 -48.74 19.17 12.36
C GLY A 685 -48.42 20.65 12.59
N GLY A 686 -47.12 21.03 12.60
CA GLY A 686 -46.62 22.40 12.73
C GLY A 686 -45.70 22.84 11.58
N GLY A 687 -45.60 22.09 10.48
CA GLY A 687 -44.73 22.45 9.34
C GLY A 687 -43.37 21.73 9.31
N ASN A 688 -43.04 20.96 10.35
CA ASN A 688 -41.71 20.37 10.49
C ASN A 688 -41.66 18.90 10.07
N TYR A 689 -40.49 18.45 9.61
CA TYR A 689 -40.24 17.13 9.04
C TYR A 689 -39.26 16.30 9.89
N TYR A 690 -39.49 15.00 9.98
CA TYR A 690 -38.53 14.04 10.52
C TYR A 690 -38.65 12.73 9.72
N PHE A 691 -37.78 11.76 9.93
CA PHE A 691 -37.92 10.47 9.28
C PHE A 691 -37.72 9.30 10.23
N ASP A 692 -38.38 8.20 9.85
CA ASP A 692 -38.49 6.94 10.56
C ASP A 692 -37.83 5.87 9.69
N VAL A 693 -36.92 5.06 10.22
CA VAL A 693 -36.35 3.92 9.48
C VAL A 693 -37.25 2.70 9.70
N VAL A 694 -37.58 2.00 8.62
CA VAL A 694 -38.43 0.81 8.64
C VAL A 694 -37.63 -0.46 8.31
N ASP A 695 -38.14 -1.61 8.75
CA ASP A 695 -37.61 -2.91 8.34
C ASP A 695 -38.08 -3.31 6.92
N ASP A 696 -37.44 -4.34 6.36
CA ASP A 696 -37.78 -4.91 5.05
C ASP A 696 -39.03 -5.82 5.08
N SER A 697 -39.79 -5.84 6.19
CA SER A 697 -41.00 -6.65 6.27
C SER A 697 -42.11 -6.07 5.37
N PRO A 698 -43.07 -6.88 4.89
CA PRO A 698 -44.21 -6.38 4.11
C PRO A 698 -45.03 -5.30 4.83
N GLU A 699 -45.00 -5.30 6.17
CA GLU A 699 -45.69 -4.33 7.02
C GLU A 699 -44.87 -3.04 7.25
N LYS A 700 -43.57 -3.04 6.91
CA LYS A 700 -42.61 -1.93 7.08
C LYS A 700 -42.66 -1.34 8.49
N ASN A 701 -42.33 -2.16 9.47
CA ASN A 701 -42.37 -1.76 10.87
C ASN A 701 -41.29 -0.73 11.16
N VAL A 702 -41.64 0.32 11.89
CA VAL A 702 -40.66 1.34 12.27
C VAL A 702 -39.73 0.79 13.34
N ILE A 703 -38.43 0.81 13.04
CA ILE A 703 -37.36 0.28 13.89
C ILE A 703 -36.52 1.37 14.55
N ALA A 704 -36.35 2.52 13.90
CA ALA A 704 -35.58 3.65 14.43
C ALA A 704 -36.13 4.99 13.92
N THR A 705 -35.68 6.09 14.53
CA THR A 705 -36.14 7.44 14.16
C THR A 705 -35.01 8.46 14.24
N HIS A 706 -35.05 9.43 13.33
CA HIS A 706 -34.11 10.56 13.22
C HIS A 706 -34.85 11.88 13.49
N LYS A 707 -34.29 12.74 14.36
CA LYS A 707 -34.81 14.09 14.69
C LYS A 707 -36.30 14.20 15.06
N ARG A 708 -36.92 13.13 15.56
CA ARG A 708 -38.32 13.16 16.02
C ARG A 708 -38.62 14.23 17.09
N THR A 709 -37.65 14.54 17.95
CA THR A 709 -37.79 15.54 19.02
C THR A 709 -37.33 16.95 18.64
N ASN A 710 -36.53 17.08 17.58
CA ASN A 710 -36.08 18.36 17.02
C ASN A 710 -36.16 18.31 15.48
N PRO A 711 -37.37 18.33 14.91
CA PRO A 711 -37.59 18.07 13.49
C PRO A 711 -37.10 19.23 12.60
N TYR A 712 -36.82 18.94 11.32
CA TYR A 712 -36.42 19.91 10.31
C TYR A 712 -37.53 20.93 10.02
N PRO A 713 -37.22 22.23 9.91
CA PRO A 713 -38.24 23.26 9.73
C PRO A 713 -38.89 23.25 8.34
N ASP A 714 -38.20 22.72 7.32
CA ASP A 714 -38.64 22.73 5.93
C ASP A 714 -38.11 21.52 5.15
N LEU A 715 -38.57 21.37 3.90
CA LEU A 715 -38.24 20.24 3.05
C LEU A 715 -36.79 20.27 2.55
N GLU A 716 -36.21 21.44 2.29
CA GLU A 716 -34.84 21.55 1.78
C GLU A 716 -33.82 21.18 2.85
N THR A 717 -34.03 21.65 4.08
CA THR A 717 -33.21 21.26 5.23
C THR A 717 -33.35 19.76 5.56
N LEU A 718 -34.52 19.16 5.35
CA LEU A 718 -34.70 17.70 5.42
C LEU A 718 -33.86 17.00 4.35
N LYS A 719 -33.92 17.42 3.08
CA LYS A 719 -33.14 16.79 1.98
C LYS A 719 -31.65 16.78 2.30
N ILE A 720 -31.11 17.92 2.75
CA ILE A 720 -29.71 18.01 3.21
C ILE A 720 -29.44 17.04 4.36
N GLY A 721 -30.33 17.00 5.36
CA GLY A 721 -30.20 16.11 6.51
C GLY A 721 -30.23 14.62 6.17
N ILE A 722 -31.02 14.23 5.18
CA ILE A 722 -31.05 12.85 4.68
C ILE A 722 -29.72 12.49 4.01
N ARG A 723 -29.20 13.35 3.12
CA ARG A 723 -27.87 13.14 2.52
C ARG A 723 -26.78 13.01 3.57
N GLU A 724 -26.75 13.92 4.54
CA GLU A 724 -25.78 13.88 5.63
C GLU A 724 -25.90 12.60 6.46
N THR A 725 -27.12 12.10 6.69
CA THR A 725 -27.33 10.85 7.45
C THR A 725 -26.84 9.64 6.67
N VAL A 726 -27.19 9.52 5.39
CA VAL A 726 -26.73 8.40 4.55
C VAL A 726 -25.21 8.44 4.41
N ARG A 727 -24.63 9.59 4.09
CA ARG A 727 -23.18 9.80 4.01
C ARG A 727 -22.48 9.46 5.32
N TYR A 728 -23.05 9.86 6.46
CA TYR A 728 -22.49 9.52 7.77
C TYR A 728 -22.35 8.00 7.95
N PHE A 729 -23.38 7.20 7.67
CA PHE A 729 -23.26 5.74 7.83
C PHE A 729 -22.36 5.09 6.78
N ARG A 730 -22.37 5.62 5.56
CA ARG A 730 -21.61 5.06 4.44
C ARG A 730 -20.12 5.40 4.50
N ASP A 731 -19.74 6.58 4.99
CA ASP A 731 -18.37 7.08 4.92
C ASP A 731 -17.78 7.30 6.31
N ASP A 732 -18.43 8.07 7.18
CA ASP A 732 -17.84 8.56 8.43
C ASP A 732 -17.95 7.57 9.62
N PHE A 733 -19.05 6.81 9.70
CA PHE A 733 -19.33 5.89 10.79
C PHE A 733 -18.37 4.71 10.73
N THR A 734 -17.62 4.53 11.82
CA THR A 734 -16.76 3.38 12.02
C THR A 734 -16.66 3.03 13.51
N GLU A 735 -16.81 1.75 13.82
CA GLU A 735 -16.47 1.14 15.11
C GLU A 735 -15.33 0.11 14.93
N GLU A 736 -14.71 0.09 13.74
CA GLU A 736 -13.83 -0.98 13.29
C GLU A 736 -12.38 -0.53 13.29
N ASP A 737 -11.50 -1.33 13.87
CA ASP A 737 -10.06 -1.13 13.85
C ASP A 737 -9.32 -2.44 14.05
N ILE A 738 -8.00 -2.39 13.93
CA ILE A 738 -7.11 -3.53 14.18
C ILE A 738 -5.83 -3.04 14.84
N PHE A 739 -5.46 -3.60 15.99
CA PHE A 739 -4.26 -3.24 16.72
C PHE A 739 -3.25 -4.39 16.73
N PHE A 740 -1.99 -4.08 16.42
CA PHE A 740 -0.89 -5.04 16.50
C PHE A 740 0.00 -4.70 17.71
N VAL A 741 0.28 -5.71 18.54
CA VAL A 741 1.25 -5.60 19.63
C VAL A 741 2.36 -6.59 19.38
N GLU A 742 3.56 -6.07 19.08
CA GLU A 742 4.76 -6.88 18.90
C GLU A 742 5.35 -7.26 20.26
N HIS A 743 5.41 -8.55 20.56
CA HIS A 743 5.88 -9.00 21.86
C HIS A 743 7.36 -8.67 22.07
N LEU A 744 8.19 -8.74 21.01
CA LEU A 744 9.61 -8.39 21.10
C LEU A 744 9.84 -6.98 21.67
N LEU A 745 8.97 -6.01 21.38
CA LEU A 745 9.10 -4.64 21.87
C LEU A 745 8.78 -4.49 23.37
N LEU A 746 8.01 -5.44 23.93
CA LEU A 746 7.69 -5.52 25.35
C LEU A 746 8.84 -6.11 26.17
N LYS A 747 9.83 -6.74 25.53
CA LYS A 747 10.97 -7.33 26.23
C LYS A 747 11.84 -6.22 26.84
N PRO A 748 12.16 -6.29 28.14
CA PRO A 748 13.17 -5.43 28.74
C PRO A 748 14.53 -5.55 28.04
N THR A 749 15.30 -4.47 28.02
CA THR A 749 16.65 -4.42 27.44
C THR A 749 17.64 -3.92 28.49
N VAL A 750 18.85 -4.50 28.50
CA VAL A 750 19.90 -4.10 29.46
C VAL A 750 20.65 -2.83 29.00
N LYS A 751 20.52 -2.47 27.71
CA LYS A 751 21.22 -1.34 27.09
C LYS A 751 20.26 -0.20 26.78
N ASP A 752 20.69 1.02 27.14
CA ASP A 752 20.01 2.26 26.83
C ASP A 752 20.40 2.74 25.41
N TYR A 753 19.41 2.87 24.51
CA TYR A 753 19.64 3.34 23.14
C TYR A 753 20.26 4.74 23.08
N ARG A 754 20.17 5.56 24.15
CA ARG A 754 20.85 6.87 24.24
C ARG A 754 22.37 6.75 24.05
N LEU A 755 22.95 5.63 24.47
CA LEU A 755 24.39 5.37 24.33
C LEU A 755 24.79 4.99 22.90
N MET A 756 23.87 4.49 22.07
CA MET A 756 24.18 4.12 20.68
C MET A 756 24.31 5.34 19.76
N GLY A 757 23.62 6.44 20.07
CA GLY A 757 23.63 7.69 19.29
C GLY A 757 24.79 8.65 19.58
N GLY A 758 25.57 8.41 20.64
CA GLY A 758 26.64 9.30 21.09
C GLY A 758 26.11 10.58 21.75
N ILE A 759 26.39 10.78 23.03
CA ILE A 759 26.07 12.03 23.72
C ILE A 759 27.05 13.11 23.24
N GLY A 760 26.57 14.17 22.56
CA GLY A 760 27.31 15.44 22.45
C GLY A 760 27.86 15.86 21.08
N CYS A 761 27.31 15.36 19.97
CA CYS A 761 27.81 15.68 18.63
C CYS A 761 26.84 16.59 17.83
N MET A 762 27.26 17.82 17.50
CA MET A 762 26.49 18.79 16.69
C MET A 762 26.96 18.81 15.23
N GLU A 763 26.05 18.60 14.27
CA GLU A 763 26.22 19.02 12.87
C GLU A 763 25.56 20.40 12.66
N ILE A 764 26.17 21.23 11.80
CA ILE A 764 25.58 22.49 11.34
C ILE A 764 24.49 22.11 10.31
N ASP A 765 23.29 22.68 10.44
CA ASP A 765 22.10 22.50 9.57
C ASP A 765 21.15 21.31 9.84
N ARG A 766 21.23 20.61 10.98
CA ARG A 766 20.24 19.57 11.37
C ARG A 766 19.55 19.84 12.70
N THR A 767 18.27 19.50 12.78
CA THR A 767 17.44 19.60 14.00
C THR A 767 17.87 18.57 15.04
N PHE A 768 18.14 19.06 16.25
CA PHE A 768 18.51 18.29 17.43
C PHE A 768 17.40 17.29 17.81
N LYS A 769 17.67 15.98 17.75
CA LYS A 769 16.85 14.96 18.44
C LYS A 769 17.53 14.63 19.76
N VAL A 770 17.14 15.31 20.84
CA VAL A 770 17.44 14.81 22.18
C VAL A 770 16.52 13.63 22.40
N MET A 771 17.06 12.44 22.64
CA MET A 771 16.31 11.45 23.42
C MET A 771 16.21 12.03 24.84
N TYR A 772 15.19 12.86 25.06
CA TYR A 772 14.95 13.52 26.33
C TYR A 772 14.88 12.47 27.44
N ASP A 773 15.58 12.72 28.56
CA ASP A 773 14.95 12.43 29.84
C ASP A 773 13.98 13.58 30.04
N ILE A 774 12.69 13.29 29.89
CA ILE A 774 11.70 14.20 30.44
C ILE A 774 11.67 13.85 31.93
N ASP A 775 12.13 14.79 32.77
CA ASP A 775 11.93 14.80 34.22
C ASP A 775 10.42 14.99 34.58
N ASP A 776 9.52 14.28 33.88
CA ASP A 776 8.10 14.30 34.18
C ASP A 776 7.84 13.34 35.35
N LEU A 777 7.47 13.93 36.50
CA LEU A 777 6.87 13.31 37.68
C LEU A 777 7.14 11.80 37.79
N ALA A 778 8.26 11.42 38.43
CA ALA A 778 8.54 10.03 38.76
C ALA A 778 7.28 9.37 39.35
N ALA A 779 6.86 8.25 38.77
CA ALA A 779 5.70 7.51 39.24
C ALA A 779 5.82 7.21 40.74
N THR A 780 4.70 7.28 41.46
CA THR A 780 4.62 6.75 42.82
C THR A 780 4.77 5.23 42.75
N ASP A 781 5.84 4.69 43.31
CA ASP A 781 6.25 3.26 43.29
C ASP A 781 6.59 2.72 41.88
N PRO A 782 7.73 3.11 41.28
CA PRO A 782 8.12 2.65 39.94
C PRO A 782 8.53 1.17 39.93
N VAL A 783 7.96 0.39 39.01
CA VAL A 783 8.46 -0.95 38.67
C VAL A 783 9.71 -0.80 37.81
N GLU A 784 10.80 -1.48 38.20
CA GLU A 784 12.03 -1.45 37.40
C GLU A 784 11.78 -2.09 36.03
N TYR A 785 12.04 -1.34 34.95
CA TYR A 785 11.90 -1.83 33.58
C TYR A 785 12.61 -3.19 33.36
N SER A 786 13.80 -3.36 33.93
CA SER A 786 14.58 -4.61 33.87
C SER A 786 13.90 -5.83 34.45
N GLU A 787 12.86 -5.67 35.26
CA GLU A 787 12.14 -6.76 35.94
C GLU A 787 10.77 -7.08 35.29
N THR A 788 10.38 -6.34 34.24
CA THR A 788 9.05 -6.45 33.61
C THR A 788 9.01 -7.46 32.47
N PHE A 789 9.01 -8.75 32.81
CA PHE A 789 8.93 -9.82 31.81
C PHE A 789 7.51 -10.38 31.63
N MET A 790 7.20 -10.78 30.40
CA MET A 790 6.12 -11.72 30.09
C MET A 790 6.34 -13.06 30.78
N HIS A 791 5.25 -13.74 31.12
CA HIS A 791 5.27 -15.04 31.77
C HIS A 791 5.38 -16.20 30.75
N SER A 792 6.15 -17.24 31.08
CA SER A 792 6.19 -18.49 30.33
C SER A 792 5.07 -19.42 30.79
N CYS A 793 4.11 -19.73 29.92
CA CYS A 793 2.84 -20.41 30.28
C CYS A 793 2.94 -21.95 30.51
N GLU A 794 4.13 -22.53 30.68
CA GLU A 794 4.28 -23.99 30.87
C GLU A 794 4.69 -24.34 32.30
N GLU A 795 3.89 -25.19 32.95
CA GLU A 795 4.23 -25.82 34.23
C GLU A 795 5.30 -26.91 34.01
N ASP A 796 6.35 -26.89 34.82
CA ASP A 796 7.42 -27.89 34.90
C ASP A 796 8.40 -28.00 33.70
N CYS A 797 8.24 -27.25 32.60
CA CYS A 797 9.13 -27.27 31.42
C CYS A 797 9.53 -28.70 30.96
N GLU A 798 8.57 -29.62 30.81
CA GLU A 798 8.90 -31.03 30.58
C GLU A 798 9.45 -31.34 29.18
N THR A 799 9.15 -30.51 28.17
CA THR A 799 9.58 -30.74 26.78
C THR A 799 10.39 -29.59 26.19
N ASP A 800 9.82 -28.40 26.07
CA ASP A 800 10.49 -27.19 25.57
C ASP A 800 10.10 -25.97 26.41
N VAL A 801 10.94 -24.94 26.45
CA VAL A 801 10.57 -23.67 27.08
C VAL A 801 9.74 -22.83 26.11
N PHE A 802 8.60 -22.33 26.58
CA PHE A 802 7.81 -21.36 25.83
C PHE A 802 8.52 -20.01 25.74
N ASP A 803 8.91 -19.61 24.53
CA ASP A 803 9.42 -18.28 24.23
C ASP A 803 8.25 -17.31 23.95
N PRO A 804 7.96 -16.33 24.83
CA PRO A 804 6.83 -15.41 24.65
C PRO A 804 7.13 -14.23 23.73
N TYR A 805 8.39 -14.01 23.30
CA TYR A 805 8.84 -12.80 22.61
C TYR A 805 9.10 -13.02 21.13
N SER A 806 9.85 -14.06 20.77
CA SER A 806 10.36 -14.24 19.41
C SER A 806 9.24 -14.45 18.41
N TYR A 807 9.16 -13.56 17.41
CA TYR A 807 8.21 -13.66 16.29
C TYR A 807 6.76 -13.87 16.73
N ARG A 808 6.32 -13.14 17.75
CA ARG A 808 4.95 -13.18 18.26
C ARG A 808 4.30 -11.82 18.24
N ILE A 809 3.03 -11.82 17.86
CA ILE A 809 2.16 -10.66 17.97
C ILE A 809 0.83 -11.01 18.62
N SER A 810 0.23 -10.03 19.28
CA SER A 810 -1.19 -10.04 19.63
C SER A 810 -1.94 -9.09 18.70
N VAL A 811 -3.02 -9.57 18.09
CA VAL A 811 -3.90 -8.82 17.22
C VAL A 811 -5.23 -8.60 17.94
N VAL A 812 -5.57 -7.35 18.21
CA VAL A 812 -6.77 -6.99 18.99
C VAL A 812 -7.76 -6.28 18.06
N LEU A 813 -9.00 -6.77 18.00
CA LEU A 813 -10.10 -6.21 17.20
C LEU A 813 -11.34 -5.95 18.06
N PRO A 814 -12.10 -4.86 17.82
CA PRO A 814 -13.36 -4.56 18.51
C PRO A 814 -14.48 -5.53 18.09
N GLY A 815 -14.67 -6.61 18.84
CA GLY A 815 -15.60 -7.70 18.51
C GLY A 815 -17.09 -7.28 18.46
N TYR A 816 -17.41 -6.09 18.98
CA TYR A 816 -18.76 -5.51 19.00
C TYR A 816 -19.13 -4.71 17.76
N ALA A 817 -18.20 -4.42 16.84
CA ALA A 817 -18.53 -3.70 15.60
C ALA A 817 -19.48 -4.51 14.71
N TYR A 818 -20.31 -3.84 13.91
CA TYR A 818 -21.38 -4.49 13.12
C TYR A 818 -20.90 -5.68 12.27
N ARG A 819 -19.89 -5.48 11.40
CA ARG A 819 -19.34 -6.58 10.57
C ARG A 819 -18.59 -7.60 11.41
N PHE A 820 -17.88 -7.13 12.44
CA PHE A 820 -17.09 -7.99 13.31
C PHE A 820 -17.96 -8.84 14.24
N GLN A 821 -19.27 -8.63 14.29
CA GLN A 821 -20.19 -9.56 14.95
C GLN A 821 -20.59 -10.73 14.05
N ASP A 822 -20.36 -10.67 12.74
CA ASP A 822 -20.71 -11.74 11.81
C ASP A 822 -19.65 -12.89 11.83
N PRO A 823 -20.06 -14.16 12.08
CA PRO A 823 -19.10 -15.28 12.17
C PRO A 823 -18.35 -15.57 10.87
N ASP A 824 -19.00 -15.42 9.71
CA ASP A 824 -18.36 -15.66 8.42
C ASP A 824 -17.34 -14.56 8.12
N PHE A 825 -17.67 -13.31 8.48
CA PHE A 825 -16.71 -12.20 8.41
C PHE A 825 -15.52 -12.41 9.33
N ARG A 826 -15.72 -12.85 10.58
CA ARG A 826 -14.59 -13.17 11.46
C ARG A 826 -13.69 -14.24 10.88
N ARG A 827 -14.27 -15.32 10.34
CA ARG A 827 -13.50 -16.40 9.73
C ARG A 827 -12.69 -15.92 8.52
N TYR A 828 -13.30 -15.10 7.67
CA TYR A 828 -12.62 -14.41 6.58
C TYR A 828 -11.47 -13.54 7.13
N ALA A 829 -11.75 -12.68 8.10
CA ALA A 829 -10.77 -11.76 8.67
C ALA A 829 -9.58 -12.47 9.31
N GLU A 830 -9.82 -13.52 10.09
CA GLU A 830 -8.74 -14.31 10.67
C GLU A 830 -7.94 -15.08 9.62
N THR A 831 -8.56 -15.48 8.50
CA THR A 831 -7.86 -16.11 7.38
C THR A 831 -6.94 -15.10 6.70
N VAL A 832 -7.44 -13.90 6.40
CA VAL A 832 -6.66 -12.79 5.85
C VAL A 832 -5.49 -12.44 6.77
N ILE A 833 -5.74 -12.27 8.08
CA ILE A 833 -4.69 -11.99 9.06
C ILE A 833 -3.58 -13.05 9.00
N ARG A 834 -3.93 -14.34 8.97
CA ARG A 834 -2.94 -15.44 8.92
C ARG A 834 -2.21 -15.54 7.58
N GLN A 835 -2.82 -15.11 6.48
CA GLN A 835 -2.21 -15.13 5.15
C GLN A 835 -1.25 -13.95 4.91
N GLU A 836 -1.55 -12.79 5.52
CA GLU A 836 -0.81 -11.54 5.29
C GLU A 836 0.35 -11.33 6.27
N ILE A 837 0.33 -11.98 7.43
CA ILE A 837 1.44 -11.94 8.40
C ILE A 837 2.61 -12.81 7.89
N PRO A 838 3.88 -12.41 8.12
CA PRO A 838 5.03 -13.24 7.77
C PRO A 838 4.93 -14.66 8.34
N ALA A 839 5.23 -15.68 7.54
CA ALA A 839 4.99 -17.08 7.89
C ALA A 839 5.70 -17.58 9.18
N HIS A 840 6.75 -16.90 9.61
CA HIS A 840 7.50 -17.22 10.83
C HIS A 840 6.95 -16.48 12.07
N VAL A 841 6.03 -15.53 11.90
CA VAL A 841 5.39 -14.77 12.97
C VAL A 841 4.07 -15.42 13.36
N LEU A 842 3.90 -15.68 14.66
CA LEU A 842 2.69 -16.26 15.22
C LEU A 842 1.79 -15.19 15.80
N ALA A 843 0.54 -15.13 15.33
CA ALA A 843 -0.46 -14.19 15.80
C ALA A 843 -1.45 -14.83 16.77
N LYS A 844 -1.69 -14.16 17.91
CA LYS A 844 -2.84 -14.40 18.80
C LYS A 844 -3.94 -13.38 18.46
N ILE A 845 -5.06 -13.84 17.92
CA ILE A 845 -6.18 -12.97 17.52
C ILE A 845 -7.22 -12.91 18.64
N CYS A 846 -7.58 -11.71 19.06
CA CYS A 846 -8.54 -11.45 20.13
C CYS A 846 -9.65 -10.50 19.63
N TRP A 847 -10.91 -10.96 19.67
CA TRP A 847 -12.09 -10.12 19.42
C TRP A 847 -12.65 -9.65 20.76
N VAL A 848 -12.51 -8.37 21.11
CA VAL A 848 -12.71 -7.88 22.49
C VAL A 848 -13.63 -6.67 22.55
N GLY A 849 -13.94 -6.21 23.76
CA GLY A 849 -14.64 -4.95 24.00
C GLY A 849 -16.16 -5.03 23.92
N ASP A 850 -16.84 -4.17 24.65
CA ASP A 850 -18.30 -4.00 24.59
C ASP A 850 -18.64 -2.54 24.32
N ARG A 851 -19.83 -2.27 23.77
CA ARG A 851 -20.30 -0.89 23.62
C ARG A 851 -20.55 -0.27 25.00
N LEU A 852 -19.97 0.89 25.26
CA LEU A 852 -20.12 1.58 26.54
C LEU A 852 -21.60 1.95 26.80
N THR A 853 -22.07 1.72 28.03
CA THR A 853 -23.37 2.19 28.50
C THR A 853 -23.23 3.51 29.27
N GLU A 854 -24.30 4.31 29.29
CA GLU A 854 -24.34 5.65 29.92
C GLU A 854 -23.96 5.66 31.43
N THR A 855 -24.02 4.50 32.10
CA THR A 855 -23.72 4.31 33.52
C THR A 855 -22.37 3.64 33.79
N GLN A 856 -21.71 3.09 32.77
CA GLN A 856 -20.40 2.44 32.88
C GLN A 856 -19.32 3.37 32.36
N THR A 857 -18.96 4.36 33.17
CA THR A 857 -17.71 5.09 32.97
C THR A 857 -16.53 4.16 33.31
N ALA A 858 -15.80 3.71 32.29
CA ALA A 858 -14.44 3.14 32.35
C ALA A 858 -14.23 1.68 32.84
N LYS A 859 -14.93 0.67 32.28
CA LYS A 859 -14.59 -0.76 32.50
C LYS A 859 -14.86 -1.67 31.28
N SER A 860 -14.44 -1.26 30.08
CA SER A 860 -14.31 -2.21 28.95
C SER A 860 -12.83 -2.57 28.82
N ASP A 861 -12.53 -3.87 28.70
CA ASP A 861 -11.19 -4.41 28.49
C ASP A 861 -10.46 -3.77 27.29
N LEU A 862 -11.19 -3.43 26.21
CA LEU A 862 -10.63 -2.68 25.08
C LEU A 862 -10.21 -1.26 25.46
N SER A 863 -11.00 -0.53 26.25
CA SER A 863 -10.64 0.83 26.67
C SER A 863 -9.41 0.84 27.58
N GLU A 864 -9.31 -0.13 28.50
CA GLU A 864 -8.13 -0.30 29.35
C GLU A 864 -6.89 -0.63 28.51
N PHE A 865 -7.04 -1.51 27.52
CA PHE A 865 -5.99 -1.84 26.56
C PHE A 865 -5.52 -0.63 25.74
N GLU A 866 -6.44 0.15 25.15
CA GLU A 866 -6.08 1.33 24.34
C GLU A 866 -5.31 2.36 25.17
N VAL A 867 -5.72 2.61 26.42
CA VAL A 867 -5.04 3.53 27.33
C VAL A 867 -3.63 3.02 27.67
N ALA A 868 -3.51 1.73 28.03
CA ALA A 868 -2.22 1.12 28.35
C ALA A 868 -1.28 1.10 27.14
N LEU A 869 -1.80 0.76 25.94
CA LEU A 869 -1.03 0.75 24.70
C LEU A 869 -0.53 2.15 24.35
N LYS A 870 -1.40 3.16 24.41
CA LYS A 870 -1.02 4.55 24.14
C LYS A 870 0.09 5.03 25.09
N GLN A 871 -0.03 4.71 26.37
CA GLN A 871 0.99 5.07 27.37
C GLN A 871 2.32 4.36 27.09
N PHE A 872 2.28 3.05 26.85
CA PHE A 872 3.47 2.26 26.49
C PHE A 872 4.18 2.81 25.25
N LEU A 873 3.45 3.13 24.17
CA LEU A 873 4.05 3.67 22.96
C LEU A 873 4.69 5.05 23.19
N SER A 874 4.07 5.90 24.02
CA SER A 874 4.66 7.18 24.43
C SER A 874 5.94 7.00 25.25
N ASP A 875 5.93 6.12 26.25
CA ASP A 875 7.11 5.89 27.10
C ASP A 875 8.23 5.20 26.33
N LYS A 876 7.90 4.25 25.44
CA LYS A 876 8.88 3.58 24.57
C LYS A 876 9.54 4.56 23.60
N SER A 877 8.76 5.42 22.94
CA SER A 877 9.30 6.38 21.97
C SER A 877 10.18 7.46 22.57
N LYS A 878 9.86 7.89 23.78
CA LYS A 878 10.68 8.82 24.56
C LYS A 878 11.86 8.12 25.25
N ASN A 879 11.93 6.79 25.20
CA ASN A 879 12.88 5.98 25.96
C ASN A 879 12.86 6.33 27.45
N ASN A 880 11.65 6.50 28.01
CA ASN A 880 11.42 6.87 29.41
C ASN A 880 11.54 5.63 30.31
N THR A 881 12.76 5.16 30.55
CA THR A 881 13.00 3.92 31.31
C THR A 881 12.46 3.96 32.74
N ALA A 882 12.25 5.16 33.32
CA ALA A 882 11.69 5.33 34.66
C ALA A 882 10.21 4.93 34.75
N ASN A 883 9.42 5.23 33.71
CA ASN A 883 7.98 4.89 33.65
C ASN A 883 7.69 3.68 32.76
N LEU A 884 8.64 3.27 31.90
CA LEU A 884 8.44 2.19 30.93
C LEU A 884 8.08 0.86 31.61
N GLY A 885 8.67 0.53 32.76
CA GLY A 885 8.31 -0.66 33.52
C GLY A 885 6.84 -0.69 33.92
N ASN A 886 6.31 0.42 34.45
CA ASN A 886 4.88 0.54 34.77
C ASN A 886 4.01 0.39 33.53
N SER A 887 4.34 1.11 32.44
CA SER A 887 3.55 1.05 31.20
C SER A 887 3.53 -0.35 30.55
N ILE A 888 4.64 -1.10 30.63
CA ILE A 888 4.72 -2.49 30.17
C ILE A 888 3.86 -3.37 31.06
N SER A 889 3.98 -3.24 32.40
CA SER A 889 3.16 -4.00 33.35
C SER A 889 1.66 -3.75 33.14
N ASP A 890 1.26 -2.50 32.91
CA ASP A 890 -0.12 -2.11 32.64
C ASP A 890 -0.62 -2.73 31.32
N LEU A 891 0.20 -2.68 30.26
CA LEU A 891 -0.15 -3.27 28.97
C LEU A 891 -0.22 -4.80 29.04
N LEU A 892 0.70 -5.47 29.74
CA LEU A 892 0.66 -6.92 29.96
C LEU A 892 -0.57 -7.33 30.76
N THR A 893 -0.95 -6.54 31.78
CA THR A 893 -2.17 -6.74 32.56
C THR A 893 -3.40 -6.59 31.68
N ALA A 894 -3.46 -5.52 30.87
CA ALA A 894 -4.56 -5.31 29.93
C ALA A 894 -4.67 -6.46 28.92
N LEU A 895 -3.56 -6.89 28.31
CA LEU A 895 -3.51 -8.03 27.38
C LEU A 895 -3.99 -9.35 28.00
N THR A 896 -3.68 -9.57 29.29
CA THR A 896 -4.11 -10.76 30.03
C THR A 896 -5.60 -10.73 30.34
N ASN A 897 -6.15 -9.54 30.59
CA ASN A 897 -7.55 -9.31 30.92
C ASN A 897 -8.48 -9.22 29.69
N LEU A 898 -7.93 -9.26 28.46
CA LEU A 898 -8.72 -9.27 27.23
C LEU A 898 -9.60 -10.53 27.17
N ASN A 899 -10.92 -10.32 27.09
CA ASN A 899 -11.88 -11.41 27.00
C ASN A 899 -12.35 -11.54 25.56
N ASN A 900 -12.07 -12.70 24.94
CA ASN A 900 -12.53 -12.95 23.60
C ASN A 900 -14.06 -13.14 23.59
N ILE A 901 -14.76 -12.31 22.82
CA ILE A 901 -16.21 -12.26 22.75
C ILE A 901 -16.66 -13.27 21.72
N TYR A 902 -17.31 -14.34 22.17
CA TYR A 902 -18.01 -15.27 21.30
C TYR A 902 -19.52 -15.09 21.47
N ARG A 903 -20.29 -15.10 20.38
CA ARG A 903 -21.74 -14.99 20.48
C ARG A 903 -22.32 -16.14 21.32
N PRO A 904 -23.32 -15.88 22.17
CA PRO A 904 -24.05 -16.94 22.85
C PRO A 904 -24.79 -17.77 21.80
N GLY A 905 -24.36 -19.00 21.58
CA GLY A 905 -25.08 -19.90 20.71
C GLY A 905 -26.18 -20.64 21.45
N ARG A 906 -27.32 -20.82 20.78
CA ARG A 906 -28.48 -21.52 21.35
C ARG A 906 -28.37 -23.01 21.02
N LEU A 907 -28.38 -23.87 22.04
CA LEU A 907 -28.50 -25.32 21.84
C LEU A 907 -29.90 -25.63 21.30
N LEU A 908 -29.96 -26.49 20.28
CA LEU A 908 -31.23 -26.97 19.73
C LEU A 908 -31.92 -27.87 20.77
N ASP A 909 -33.11 -27.48 21.20
CA ASP A 909 -33.97 -28.31 22.03
C ASP A 909 -34.80 -29.22 21.11
N CYS A 910 -34.41 -30.50 21.00
CA CYS A 910 -35.07 -31.47 20.12
C CYS A 910 -36.54 -31.75 20.49
N GLU A 911 -37.01 -31.31 21.65
CA GLU A 911 -38.39 -31.52 22.11
C GLU A 911 -39.32 -30.33 21.80
N ARG A 912 -38.79 -29.22 21.28
CA ARG A 912 -39.59 -28.09 20.78
C ARG A 912 -39.68 -28.12 19.26
N ASP A 913 -40.90 -28.24 18.74
CA ASP A 913 -41.24 -27.90 17.34
C ASP A 913 -41.11 -26.37 17.15
N ASP A 914 -39.89 -25.85 17.25
CA ASP A 914 -39.57 -24.47 16.94
C ASP A 914 -39.32 -24.40 15.42
N ASN A 915 -40.31 -23.87 14.68
CA ASN A 915 -40.25 -23.56 13.24
C ASN A 915 -39.24 -22.43 12.89
N ASP A 916 -38.28 -22.15 13.78
CA ASP A 916 -37.36 -21.03 13.69
C ASP A 916 -36.16 -21.32 12.77
N SER A 917 -35.75 -20.27 12.05
CA SER A 917 -34.59 -20.22 11.17
C SER A 917 -33.31 -20.77 11.84
N LEU A 918 -32.31 -21.17 11.03
CA LEU A 918 -31.02 -21.67 11.53
C LEU A 918 -30.15 -20.59 12.21
N ASP A 919 -30.61 -19.34 12.24
CA ASP A 919 -29.89 -18.18 12.75
C ASP A 919 -29.56 -18.29 14.25
N GLY A 920 -28.27 -18.27 14.61
CA GLY A 920 -27.78 -18.39 15.99
C GLY A 920 -27.68 -19.81 16.58
N LYS A 921 -27.79 -20.87 15.77
CA LYS A 921 -27.66 -22.27 16.22
C LYS A 921 -26.21 -22.77 16.13
N ILE A 922 -25.69 -23.38 17.21
CA ILE A 922 -24.37 -24.05 17.19
C ILE A 922 -24.53 -25.46 16.62
N ILE A 923 -23.81 -25.78 15.55
CA ILE A 923 -23.63 -27.16 15.06
C ILE A 923 -22.38 -27.74 15.74
N LEU A 924 -22.58 -28.60 16.74
CA LEU A 924 -21.50 -29.30 17.43
C LEU A 924 -20.73 -30.19 16.43
N GLY A 925 -19.43 -29.93 16.27
CA GLY A 925 -18.53 -30.66 15.36
C GLY A 925 -17.92 -29.83 14.22
N GLN A 926 -18.31 -28.55 14.07
CA GLN A 926 -17.68 -27.59 13.13
C GLN A 926 -17.01 -26.39 13.81
N SER A 927 -17.23 -26.19 15.11
CA SER A 927 -16.54 -25.20 15.93
C SER A 927 -15.20 -25.78 16.42
N ASN A 928 -14.10 -25.32 15.84
CA ASN A 928 -12.81 -25.42 16.51
C ASN A 928 -12.81 -24.37 17.62
N ILE A 929 -13.08 -24.80 18.85
CA ILE A 929 -12.77 -24.03 20.07
C ILE A 929 -11.26 -24.07 20.28
#